data_AF-Q2YAK7-F1
#
_entry.id   AF-Q2YAK7-F1
#
_cell.length_a   1.000
_cell.length_b   1.000
_cell.length_c   1.000
_cell.angle_alpha   90.00
_cell.angle_beta   90.00
_cell.angle_gamma   90.00
#
_symmetry.space_group_name_H-M   'P 1'
#
loop_
_entity.id
_entity.type
_entity.pdbx_description
1 polymer ?
#
loop_
_entity_poly.entity_id
_entity_poly.type
_entity_poly.pdbx_seq_one_letter_code
_entity_poly.pdbx_strand_id
1 'polypeptide(L)'
;MKKIGRNEPCPCGSGKKYKHCCERNAEANPAASLADTSPRQSILQYLQAAVEHHKRGNLSQAEAIYQHILQLDPNHPDALHFLGLLARDAGRIDIGIELIKRALRFKPNYVEAHNNLGNTLRQQGKLNDAIASYRTAVKLEPRFAEAYGNLGNALREQGRLDDAMINYRKALGIQPQLAEMHCNIGIVHREQGDLENAVSSFRKALLLKPDSAEAFNNLGNVLVEQGKFEEAVSSFGKAILYKPQFPEAFNNLGNALRELGRLDEAAVAYGRAIELNPGYARAYSNRAYVLWQQHKADNAVIDYWDALELCDDSDIKRNFTDCIANFYCDHDIPRLHSLLVRAISETWGQPDDFGNPAVSLIKRDCAIRGHLDGMKTAQAGGMSCQKLFDKSESSKAGFAAVFNNELLRALMENTPVCDVELEQFLTSLRYCLLQIAIAEENGAGKVRGDGREWQEEGDLFWCALARQCFINEYVFAYSAEEYEQALKLKEQVTAALQANGTIHPLSLAAAAAYFPLRSLPFAERLLDHSWPDPIAALLLQQVQEPLKEERNLSHLPSLTAIVDDTSCRVRNQYEENPYPRWIKVPLRPGSELVDRYLSSRFPYARFESSASRGHRNESVKDAIEVLVAGCGTGRHAIAAAQRFKNANVLAVDLSSRSLCYAKRKTDELCVRNIEYAQADILNLDSESIAARGSKLFDVIEAVGVLHHLSDPLLGWRKLLSLLRPGGFMRIGLYSEYARSHLAFAQRFIAQRGYKPIAEDIRTCRQEMMSPENGDTFRQVLSARDFYTLSECRDMLFHVQEHRYTLPHIKEDLRELGLIFLGFSIGQSTVNQYRRRFPEDVPQTDLDRWHIFETENPDTFNTMYLFWVQKEAAAA
;
A
#
# COMPACT_ATOMS: atom_id res chain seq x y z
N MET A 1 -28.60 27.13 -48.58
CA MET A 1 -28.00 25.81 -48.85
C MET A 1 -28.10 25.53 -50.35
N LYS A 2 -26.99 25.17 -51.03
CA LYS A 2 -26.98 24.79 -52.45
C LYS A 2 -27.69 23.44 -52.63
N LYS A 3 -28.60 23.32 -53.60
CA LYS A 3 -29.24 22.03 -53.97
C LYS A 3 -28.20 21.10 -54.60
N ILE A 4 -28.09 19.87 -54.09
CA ILE A 4 -27.18 18.85 -54.61
C ILE A 4 -27.71 18.33 -55.95
N GLY A 5 -26.83 18.21 -56.94
CA GLY A 5 -27.18 17.74 -58.27
C GLY A 5 -27.43 16.22 -58.30
N ARG A 6 -28.42 15.76 -59.06
CA ARG A 6 -28.83 14.34 -59.17
C ARG A 6 -27.69 13.35 -59.47
N ASN A 7 -26.65 13.81 -60.15
CA ASN A 7 -25.51 12.99 -60.55
C ASN A 7 -24.27 13.17 -59.65
N GLU A 8 -24.35 14.01 -58.61
CA GLU A 8 -23.28 14.22 -57.64
C GLU A 8 -23.21 13.06 -56.64
N PRO A 9 -22.03 12.83 -56.02
CA PRO A 9 -21.87 11.82 -54.97
C PRO A 9 -22.81 12.08 -53.79
N CYS A 10 -23.45 11.03 -53.27
CA CYS A 10 -24.40 11.16 -52.18
C CYS A 10 -23.68 11.53 -50.86
N PRO A 11 -24.15 12.56 -50.10
CA PRO A 11 -23.51 12.99 -48.85
C PRO A 11 -23.50 11.94 -47.73
N CYS A 12 -24.30 10.89 -47.86
CA CYS A 12 -24.41 9.81 -46.86
C CYS A 12 -23.20 8.84 -46.87
N GLY A 13 -22.16 9.11 -47.66
CA GLY A 13 -20.92 8.31 -47.69
C GLY A 13 -21.03 6.98 -48.43
N SER A 14 -22.10 6.72 -49.18
CA SER A 14 -22.36 5.40 -49.81
C SER A 14 -21.60 5.12 -51.11
N GLY A 15 -20.82 6.08 -51.62
CA GLY A 15 -20.09 5.97 -52.89
C GLY A 15 -20.95 5.97 -54.16
N LYS A 16 -22.29 6.10 -54.05
CA LYS A 16 -23.24 6.13 -55.18
C LYS A 16 -23.72 7.55 -55.50
N LYS A 17 -24.21 7.78 -56.73
CA LYS A 17 -24.83 9.05 -57.15
C LYS A 17 -26.13 9.31 -56.37
N TYR A 18 -26.40 10.58 -56.01
CA TYR A 18 -27.55 11.00 -55.19
C TYR A 18 -28.89 10.40 -55.67
N LYS A 19 -29.13 10.40 -56.99
CA LYS A 19 -30.36 9.84 -57.59
C LYS A 19 -30.60 8.35 -57.37
N HIS A 20 -29.54 7.59 -57.10
CA HIS A 20 -29.58 6.13 -56.93
C HIS A 20 -29.46 5.70 -55.46
N CYS A 21 -29.41 6.66 -54.53
CA CYS A 21 -29.27 6.38 -53.11
C CYS A 21 -30.35 7.08 -52.28
N CYS A 22 -30.32 8.40 -52.18
CA CYS A 22 -31.22 9.13 -51.29
C CYS A 22 -32.43 9.76 -52.01
N GLU A 23 -32.36 10.01 -53.32
CA GLU A 23 -33.49 10.57 -54.06
C GLU A 23 -34.65 9.57 -54.20
N ARG A 24 -34.36 8.28 -54.43
CA ARG A 24 -35.39 7.20 -54.46
C ARG A 24 -36.06 6.97 -53.11
N ASN A 25 -35.37 7.28 -52.01
CA ASN A 25 -35.93 7.17 -50.66
C ASN A 25 -36.73 8.42 -50.26
N ALA A 26 -36.65 9.52 -51.02
CA ALA A 26 -37.42 10.73 -50.76
C ALA A 26 -38.85 10.65 -51.33
N GLU A 27 -39.11 9.78 -52.30
CA GLU A 27 -40.44 9.60 -52.93
C GLU A 27 -41.34 8.58 -52.19
N ALA A 28 -40.83 7.87 -51.19
CA ALA A 28 -41.65 7.05 -50.31
C ALA A 28 -42.11 7.88 -49.09
N ASN A 29 -42.97 8.86 -49.33
CA ASN A 29 -43.59 9.64 -48.27
C ASN A 29 -44.90 8.93 -47.81
N PRO A 30 -44.95 8.32 -46.62
CA PRO A 30 -46.18 7.70 -46.11
C PRO A 30 -47.26 8.75 -45.79
N ALA A 31 -46.91 10.04 -45.77
CA ALA A 31 -47.83 11.12 -45.44
C ALA A 31 -48.81 11.46 -46.58
N ALA A 32 -48.60 10.96 -47.81
CA ALA A 32 -49.51 11.26 -48.93
C ALA A 32 -50.79 10.42 -48.93
N SER A 33 -50.90 9.35 -48.13
CA SER A 33 -52.10 8.50 -48.07
C SER A 33 -53.00 8.73 -46.85
N LEU A 34 -52.81 9.81 -46.09
CA LEU A 34 -53.56 10.08 -44.85
C LEU A 34 -54.42 11.35 -44.90
N ALA A 35 -54.72 11.84 -46.11
CA ALA A 35 -55.47 13.09 -46.34
C ALA A 35 -56.94 13.08 -45.85
N ASP A 36 -57.41 12.02 -45.18
CA ASP A 36 -58.79 11.93 -44.69
C ASP A 36 -58.92 11.29 -43.29
N THR A 37 -57.88 11.43 -42.44
CA THR A 37 -57.89 10.92 -41.05
C THR A 37 -57.67 12.02 -40.02
N SER A 38 -58.34 11.91 -38.87
CA SER A 38 -58.23 12.90 -37.80
C SER A 38 -56.78 12.99 -37.25
N PRO A 39 -56.32 14.15 -36.74
CA PRO A 39 -54.97 14.31 -36.17
C PRO A 39 -54.60 13.31 -35.07
N ARG A 40 -55.60 12.75 -34.36
CA ARG A 40 -55.40 11.67 -33.38
C ARG A 40 -55.13 10.30 -34.03
N GLN A 41 -55.75 10.01 -35.17
CA GLN A 41 -55.50 8.77 -35.91
C GLN A 41 -54.10 8.76 -36.55
N SER A 42 -53.61 9.90 -37.02
CA SER A 42 -52.26 10.01 -37.59
C SER A 42 -51.16 9.84 -36.53
N ILE A 43 -51.28 10.45 -35.33
CA ILE A 43 -50.31 10.28 -34.24
C ILE A 43 -50.21 8.81 -33.79
N LEU A 44 -51.33 8.10 -33.68
CA LEU A 44 -51.33 6.69 -33.30
C LEU A 44 -50.58 5.82 -34.31
N GLN A 45 -50.76 6.09 -35.61
CA GLN A 45 -50.04 5.39 -36.68
C GLN A 45 -48.54 5.70 -36.66
N TYR A 46 -48.16 6.97 -36.44
CA TYR A 46 -46.75 7.34 -36.27
C TYR A 46 -46.13 6.65 -35.05
N LEU A 47 -46.84 6.57 -33.92
CA LEU A 47 -46.34 5.91 -32.72
C LEU A 47 -46.12 4.42 -32.95
N GLN A 48 -47.07 3.74 -33.61
CA GLN A 48 -46.93 2.32 -33.97
C GLN A 48 -45.71 2.09 -34.88
N ALA A 49 -45.53 2.94 -35.89
CA ALA A 49 -44.37 2.87 -36.78
C ALA A 49 -43.05 3.10 -36.01
N ALA A 50 -43.00 4.11 -35.14
CA ALA A 50 -41.82 4.42 -34.34
C ALA A 50 -41.42 3.27 -33.41
N VAL A 51 -42.40 2.65 -32.74
CA VAL A 51 -42.18 1.48 -31.88
C VAL A 51 -41.68 0.28 -32.68
N GLU A 52 -42.19 0.06 -33.89
CA GLU A 52 -41.72 -1.02 -34.77
C GLU A 52 -40.28 -0.80 -35.24
N HIS A 53 -39.93 0.43 -35.65
CA HIS A 53 -38.54 0.79 -35.95
C HIS A 53 -37.63 0.62 -34.74
N HIS A 54 -38.10 0.99 -33.54
CA HIS A 54 -37.37 0.81 -32.29
C HIS A 54 -37.12 -0.68 -32.02
N LYS A 55 -38.14 -1.53 -32.11
CA LYS A 55 -38.02 -2.99 -31.92
C LYS A 55 -37.05 -3.67 -32.90
N ARG A 56 -36.94 -3.14 -34.13
CA ARG A 56 -36.02 -3.64 -35.16
C ARG A 56 -34.59 -3.11 -35.03
N GLY A 57 -34.31 -2.25 -34.04
CA GLY A 57 -32.99 -1.63 -33.86
C GLY A 57 -32.70 -0.47 -34.81
N ASN A 58 -33.70 0.01 -35.57
CA ASN A 58 -33.56 1.17 -36.46
C ASN A 58 -33.70 2.47 -35.64
N LEU A 59 -32.80 2.68 -34.69
CA LEU A 59 -32.92 3.70 -33.64
C LEU A 59 -33.03 5.13 -34.21
N SER A 60 -32.27 5.47 -35.24
CA SER A 60 -32.32 6.80 -35.87
C SER A 60 -33.65 7.06 -36.58
N GLN A 61 -34.27 6.03 -37.17
CA GLN A 61 -35.59 6.16 -37.78
C GLN A 61 -36.68 6.29 -36.71
N ALA A 62 -36.58 5.51 -35.63
CA ALA A 62 -37.48 5.63 -34.49
C ALA A 62 -37.40 7.02 -33.83
N GLU A 63 -36.19 7.53 -33.59
CA GLU A 63 -35.93 8.86 -33.03
C GLU A 63 -36.58 9.96 -33.89
N ALA A 64 -36.39 9.92 -35.21
CA ALA A 64 -36.98 10.89 -36.13
C ALA A 64 -38.52 10.88 -36.08
N ILE A 65 -39.14 9.70 -35.99
CA ILE A 65 -40.61 9.59 -35.92
C ILE A 65 -41.11 10.08 -34.55
N TYR A 66 -40.45 9.75 -33.44
CA TYR A 66 -40.84 10.30 -32.13
C TYR A 66 -40.71 11.82 -32.08
N GLN A 67 -39.65 12.40 -32.67
CA GLN A 67 -39.50 13.86 -32.79
C GLN A 67 -40.63 14.47 -33.64
N HIS A 68 -41.03 13.80 -34.71
CA HIS A 68 -42.17 14.24 -35.52
C HIS A 68 -43.49 14.21 -34.74
N ILE A 69 -43.72 13.17 -33.94
CA ILE A 69 -44.87 13.12 -33.01
C ILE A 69 -44.83 14.33 -32.06
N LEU A 70 -43.67 14.69 -31.52
CA LEU A 70 -43.54 15.87 -30.65
C LEU A 70 -43.68 17.22 -31.37
N GLN A 71 -43.53 17.27 -32.69
CA GLN A 71 -43.88 18.48 -33.47
C GLN A 71 -45.39 18.64 -33.57
N LEU A 72 -46.14 17.53 -33.66
CA LEU A 72 -47.60 17.51 -33.75
C LEU A 72 -48.27 17.63 -32.37
N ASP A 73 -47.71 17.01 -31.35
CA ASP A 73 -48.11 17.08 -29.95
C ASP A 73 -46.86 17.16 -29.04
N PRO A 74 -46.43 18.38 -28.67
CA PRO A 74 -45.23 18.60 -27.86
C PRO A 74 -45.21 17.90 -26.51
N ASN A 75 -46.38 17.49 -25.99
CA ASN A 75 -46.52 16.90 -24.66
C ASN A 75 -46.91 15.42 -24.70
N HIS A 76 -46.79 14.76 -25.87
CA HIS A 76 -47.15 13.36 -26.05
C HIS A 76 -46.32 12.43 -25.14
N PRO A 77 -46.93 11.80 -24.10
CA PRO A 77 -46.18 11.10 -23.05
C PRO A 77 -45.33 9.93 -23.56
N ASP A 78 -45.86 9.13 -24.48
CA ASP A 78 -45.14 7.95 -24.96
C ASP A 78 -43.93 8.33 -25.84
N ALA A 79 -44.05 9.41 -26.62
CA ALA A 79 -42.95 9.88 -27.48
C ALA A 79 -41.83 10.50 -26.65
N LEU A 80 -42.18 11.27 -25.61
CA LEU A 80 -41.23 11.77 -24.62
C LEU A 80 -40.51 10.63 -23.88
N HIS A 81 -41.26 9.60 -23.43
CA HIS A 81 -40.69 8.45 -22.75
C HIS A 81 -39.72 7.65 -23.64
N PHE A 82 -40.12 7.29 -24.86
CA PHE A 82 -39.26 6.53 -25.77
C PHE A 82 -38.05 7.32 -26.26
N LEU A 83 -38.16 8.64 -26.47
CA LEU A 83 -36.98 9.49 -26.74
C LEU A 83 -36.04 9.56 -25.54
N GLY A 84 -36.58 9.57 -24.32
CA GLY A 84 -35.78 9.51 -23.11
C GLY A 84 -34.96 8.22 -23.01
N LEU A 85 -35.55 7.08 -23.37
CA LEU A 85 -34.84 5.80 -23.46
C LEU A 85 -33.74 5.82 -24.52
N LEU A 86 -34.03 6.30 -25.72
CA LEU A 86 -33.02 6.44 -26.79
C LEU A 86 -31.88 7.38 -26.41
N ALA A 87 -32.18 8.47 -25.69
CA ALA A 87 -31.16 9.38 -25.18
C ALA A 87 -30.25 8.70 -24.15
N ARG A 88 -30.82 7.95 -23.21
CA ARG A 88 -30.07 7.14 -22.23
C ARG A 88 -29.17 6.13 -22.94
N ASP A 89 -29.70 5.37 -23.89
CA ASP A 89 -28.97 4.30 -24.59
C ASP A 89 -27.83 4.88 -25.47
N ALA A 90 -27.96 6.13 -25.92
CA ALA A 90 -26.91 6.90 -26.57
C ALA A 90 -25.90 7.56 -25.58
N GLY A 91 -25.98 7.25 -24.28
CA GLY A 91 -25.09 7.81 -23.24
C GLY A 91 -25.47 9.21 -22.74
N ARG A 92 -26.55 9.82 -23.26
CA ARG A 92 -27.03 11.15 -22.86
C ARG A 92 -28.02 11.03 -21.70
N ILE A 93 -27.52 10.55 -20.56
CA ILE A 93 -28.31 10.17 -19.38
C ILE A 93 -29.17 11.33 -18.85
N ASP A 94 -28.62 12.54 -18.74
CA ASP A 94 -29.35 13.72 -18.24
C ASP A 94 -30.56 14.09 -19.10
N ILE A 95 -30.37 14.05 -20.43
CA ILE A 95 -31.45 14.28 -21.39
C ILE A 95 -32.52 13.19 -21.26
N GLY A 96 -32.08 11.94 -21.09
CA GLY A 96 -32.99 10.82 -20.84
C GLY A 96 -33.87 11.04 -19.61
N ILE A 97 -33.28 11.45 -18.49
CA ILE A 97 -34.01 11.72 -17.25
C ILE A 97 -35.04 12.84 -17.43
N GLU A 98 -34.67 13.95 -18.06
CA GLU A 98 -35.58 15.10 -18.23
C GLU A 98 -36.77 14.74 -19.12
N LEU A 99 -36.54 14.03 -20.22
CA LEU A 99 -37.59 13.58 -21.13
C LEU A 99 -38.56 12.61 -20.45
N ILE A 100 -38.06 11.64 -19.66
CA ILE A 100 -38.91 10.71 -18.92
C ILE A 100 -39.69 11.43 -17.81
N LYS A 101 -39.08 12.37 -17.07
CA LYS A 101 -39.78 13.21 -16.08
C LYS A 101 -40.87 14.06 -16.74
N ARG A 102 -40.62 14.58 -17.95
CA ARG A 102 -41.63 15.31 -18.72
C ARG A 102 -42.78 14.40 -19.16
N ALA A 103 -42.50 13.18 -19.61
CA ALA A 103 -43.56 12.20 -19.87
C ALA A 103 -44.43 11.94 -18.63
N LEU A 104 -43.82 11.80 -17.46
CA LEU A 104 -44.50 11.57 -16.19
C LEU A 104 -45.31 12.78 -15.70
N ARG A 105 -44.95 14.02 -16.08
CA ARG A 105 -45.79 15.20 -15.80
C ARG A 105 -47.14 15.14 -16.52
N PHE A 106 -47.16 14.61 -17.74
CA PHE A 106 -48.38 14.52 -18.57
C PHE A 106 -49.11 13.18 -18.44
N LYS A 107 -48.44 12.13 -17.91
CA LYS A 107 -49.04 10.84 -17.57
C LYS A 107 -48.45 10.31 -16.24
N PRO A 108 -48.92 10.81 -15.07
CA PRO A 108 -48.34 10.48 -13.77
C PRO A 108 -48.44 9.00 -13.37
N ASN A 109 -49.41 8.27 -13.91
CA ASN A 109 -49.63 6.84 -13.69
C ASN A 109 -48.92 5.95 -14.72
N TYR A 110 -47.94 6.46 -15.46
CA TYR A 110 -47.19 5.69 -16.45
C TYR A 110 -46.17 4.77 -15.78
N VAL A 111 -46.58 3.54 -15.49
CA VAL A 111 -45.85 2.52 -14.72
C VAL A 111 -44.45 2.27 -15.30
N GLU A 112 -44.36 2.01 -16.61
CA GLU A 112 -43.11 1.71 -17.30
C GLU A 112 -42.15 2.90 -17.28
N ALA A 113 -42.66 4.12 -17.40
CA ALA A 113 -41.85 5.33 -17.33
C ALA A 113 -41.28 5.56 -15.92
N HIS A 114 -42.01 5.21 -14.85
CA HIS A 114 -41.45 5.23 -13.47
C HIS A 114 -40.34 4.19 -13.29
N ASN A 115 -40.52 2.95 -13.77
CA ASN A 115 -39.47 1.93 -13.73
C ASN A 115 -38.23 2.35 -14.53
N ASN A 116 -38.43 2.88 -15.73
CA ASN A 116 -37.34 3.33 -16.59
C ASN A 116 -36.64 4.59 -16.09
N LEU A 117 -37.37 5.52 -15.46
CA LEU A 117 -36.77 6.63 -14.72
C LEU A 117 -35.86 6.10 -13.61
N GLY A 118 -36.34 5.11 -12.85
CA GLY A 118 -35.56 4.44 -11.81
C GLY A 118 -34.26 3.83 -12.35
N ASN A 119 -34.34 3.10 -13.47
CA ASN A 119 -33.16 2.49 -14.13
C ASN A 119 -32.15 3.56 -14.55
N THR A 120 -32.63 4.66 -15.12
CA THR A 120 -31.79 5.77 -15.59
C THR A 120 -31.12 6.51 -14.43
N LEU A 121 -31.84 6.72 -13.31
CA LEU A 121 -31.29 7.33 -12.10
C LEU A 121 -30.27 6.42 -11.40
N ARG A 122 -30.50 5.10 -11.38
CA ARG A 122 -29.55 4.11 -10.84
C ARG A 122 -28.24 4.15 -11.62
N GLN A 123 -28.30 4.20 -12.96
CA GLN A 123 -27.13 4.34 -13.82
C GLN A 123 -26.34 5.64 -13.55
N GLN A 124 -27.02 6.71 -13.10
CA GLN A 124 -26.39 7.96 -12.67
C GLN A 124 -25.88 7.94 -11.21
N GLY A 125 -26.04 6.83 -10.47
CA GLY A 125 -25.69 6.72 -9.06
C GLY A 125 -26.67 7.39 -8.09
N LYS A 126 -27.82 7.91 -8.58
CA LYS A 126 -28.86 8.53 -7.75
C LYS A 126 -29.80 7.47 -7.15
N LEU A 127 -29.26 6.64 -6.26
CA LEU A 127 -29.95 5.45 -5.72
C LEU A 127 -31.26 5.79 -4.99
N ASN A 128 -31.31 6.87 -4.20
CA ASN A 128 -32.53 7.26 -3.48
C ASN A 128 -33.68 7.63 -4.43
N ASP A 129 -33.38 8.42 -5.47
CA ASP A 129 -34.38 8.82 -6.47
C ASP A 129 -34.83 7.62 -7.31
N ALA A 130 -33.90 6.70 -7.62
CA ALA A 130 -34.20 5.46 -8.30
C ALA A 130 -35.19 4.61 -7.48
N ILE A 131 -34.89 4.39 -6.19
CA ILE A 131 -35.76 3.67 -5.25
C ILE A 131 -37.15 4.31 -5.17
N ALA A 132 -37.24 5.64 -5.10
CA ALA A 132 -38.53 6.34 -5.08
C ALA A 132 -39.35 6.11 -6.36
N SER A 133 -38.68 6.11 -7.52
CA SER A 133 -39.29 5.85 -8.82
C SER A 133 -39.80 4.40 -8.92
N TYR A 134 -38.98 3.41 -8.55
CA TYR A 134 -39.42 2.00 -8.54
C TYR A 134 -40.57 1.75 -7.55
N ARG A 135 -40.53 2.35 -6.35
CA ARG A 135 -41.62 2.27 -5.37
C ARG A 135 -42.94 2.79 -5.93
N THR A 136 -42.87 3.85 -6.74
CA THR A 136 -44.05 4.38 -7.43
C THR A 136 -44.55 3.38 -8.48
N ALA A 137 -43.66 2.78 -9.27
CA ALA A 137 -44.01 1.76 -10.26
C ALA A 137 -44.71 0.55 -9.62
N VAL A 138 -44.15 -0.04 -8.54
CA VAL A 138 -44.77 -1.21 -7.88
C VAL A 138 -46.04 -0.86 -7.08
N LYS A 139 -46.23 0.41 -6.70
CA LYS A 139 -47.49 0.89 -6.10
C LYS A 139 -48.60 1.00 -7.15
N LEU A 140 -48.26 1.48 -8.35
CA LEU A 140 -49.19 1.61 -9.46
C LEU A 140 -49.54 0.24 -10.07
N GLU A 141 -48.57 -0.67 -10.15
CA GLU A 141 -48.77 -2.04 -10.65
C GLU A 141 -48.12 -3.07 -9.69
N PRO A 142 -48.89 -3.60 -8.73
CA PRO A 142 -48.38 -4.57 -7.75
C PRO A 142 -47.93 -5.91 -8.33
N ARG A 143 -48.27 -6.23 -9.60
CA ARG A 143 -47.81 -7.45 -10.29
C ARG A 143 -46.64 -7.19 -11.25
N PHE A 144 -45.93 -6.07 -11.11
CA PHE A 144 -44.78 -5.75 -11.97
C PHE A 144 -43.47 -6.37 -11.43
N ALA A 145 -43.20 -7.63 -11.80
CA ALA A 145 -42.03 -8.37 -11.30
C ALA A 145 -40.69 -7.66 -11.58
N GLU A 146 -40.52 -7.08 -12.77
CA GLU A 146 -39.30 -6.36 -13.16
C GLU A 146 -39.01 -5.16 -12.25
N ALA A 147 -40.04 -4.37 -11.90
CA ALA A 147 -39.86 -3.22 -11.01
C ALA A 147 -39.49 -3.64 -9.57
N TYR A 148 -39.98 -4.79 -9.09
CA TYR A 148 -39.50 -5.37 -7.82
C TYR A 148 -38.05 -5.81 -7.90
N GLY A 149 -37.63 -6.45 -9.01
CA GLY A 149 -36.23 -6.81 -9.24
C GLY A 149 -35.31 -5.59 -9.28
N ASN A 150 -35.68 -4.55 -10.02
CA ASN A 150 -34.91 -3.31 -10.11
C ASN A 150 -34.86 -2.54 -8.78
N LEU A 151 -35.95 -2.53 -8.01
CA LEU A 151 -35.98 -2.01 -6.66
C LEU A 151 -35.03 -2.78 -5.73
N GLY A 152 -35.03 -4.11 -5.82
CA GLY A 152 -34.12 -4.97 -5.07
C GLY A 152 -32.65 -4.65 -5.39
N ASN A 153 -32.30 -4.49 -6.67
CA ASN A 153 -30.95 -4.12 -7.11
C ASN A 153 -30.50 -2.78 -6.52
N ALA A 154 -31.34 -1.74 -6.57
CA ALA A 154 -31.00 -0.44 -6.00
C ALA A 154 -30.87 -0.47 -4.47
N LEU A 155 -31.67 -1.30 -3.77
CA LEU A 155 -31.55 -1.50 -2.33
C LEU A 155 -30.26 -2.24 -1.95
N ARG A 156 -29.85 -3.26 -2.73
CA ARG A 156 -28.58 -3.96 -2.55
C ARG A 156 -27.40 -3.00 -2.72
N GLU A 157 -27.41 -2.18 -3.77
CA GLU A 157 -26.39 -1.14 -4.01
C GLU A 157 -26.32 -0.10 -2.87
N GLN A 158 -27.40 0.08 -2.10
CA GLN A 158 -27.43 0.91 -0.89
C GLN A 158 -26.98 0.16 0.39
N GLY A 159 -26.63 -1.13 0.30
CA GLY A 159 -26.27 -1.98 1.43
C GLY A 159 -27.47 -2.50 2.23
N ARG A 160 -28.71 -2.30 1.76
CA ARG A 160 -29.95 -2.77 2.42
C ARG A 160 -30.30 -4.17 1.96
N LEU A 161 -29.48 -5.14 2.33
CA LEU A 161 -29.52 -6.51 1.84
C LEU A 161 -30.84 -7.24 2.14
N ASP A 162 -31.40 -7.06 3.34
CA ASP A 162 -32.67 -7.70 3.72
C ASP A 162 -33.86 -7.16 2.91
N ASP A 163 -33.90 -5.84 2.70
CA ASP A 163 -34.93 -5.22 1.87
C ASP A 163 -34.80 -5.65 0.40
N ALA A 164 -33.57 -5.80 -0.10
CA ALA A 164 -33.33 -6.32 -1.44
C ALA A 164 -33.88 -7.75 -1.58
N MET A 165 -33.56 -8.62 -0.62
CA MET A 165 -34.04 -10.00 -0.56
C MET A 165 -35.58 -10.09 -0.54
N ILE A 166 -36.26 -9.23 0.22
CA ILE A 166 -37.73 -9.14 0.24
C ILE A 166 -38.28 -8.84 -1.16
N ASN A 167 -37.68 -7.87 -1.87
CA ASN A 167 -38.16 -7.46 -3.19
C ASN A 167 -37.86 -8.52 -4.27
N TYR A 168 -36.71 -9.20 -4.22
CA TYR A 168 -36.43 -10.32 -5.12
C TYR A 168 -37.41 -11.48 -4.91
N ARG A 169 -37.76 -11.81 -3.66
CA ARG A 169 -38.77 -12.84 -3.36
C ARG A 169 -40.17 -12.43 -3.84
N LYS A 170 -40.53 -11.15 -3.77
CA LYS A 170 -41.78 -10.64 -4.37
C LYS A 170 -41.79 -10.79 -5.88
N ALA A 171 -40.69 -10.44 -6.56
CA ALA A 171 -40.56 -10.64 -8.00
C ALA A 171 -40.73 -12.12 -8.38
N LEU A 172 -40.11 -13.05 -7.64
CA LEU A 172 -40.26 -14.49 -7.84
C LEU A 172 -41.65 -15.02 -7.50
N GLY A 173 -42.33 -14.44 -6.50
CA GLY A 173 -43.73 -14.78 -6.19
C GLY A 173 -44.70 -14.40 -7.31
N ILE A 174 -44.36 -13.37 -8.10
CA ILE A 174 -45.11 -12.96 -9.29
C ILE A 174 -44.71 -13.81 -10.51
N GLN A 175 -43.40 -14.00 -10.73
CA GLN A 175 -42.84 -14.74 -11.84
C GLN A 175 -41.74 -15.71 -11.37
N PRO A 176 -42.06 -16.99 -11.11
CA PRO A 176 -41.12 -17.94 -10.51
C PRO A 176 -39.91 -18.33 -11.38
N GLN A 177 -39.97 -18.11 -12.70
CA GLN A 177 -38.93 -18.55 -13.65
C GLN A 177 -37.87 -17.47 -13.94
N LEU A 178 -37.76 -16.43 -13.10
CA LEU A 178 -36.77 -15.36 -13.27
C LEU A 178 -35.39 -15.82 -12.77
N ALA A 179 -34.58 -16.40 -13.66
CA ALA A 179 -33.20 -16.81 -13.37
C ALA A 179 -32.35 -15.66 -12.79
N GLU A 180 -32.53 -14.43 -13.29
CA GLU A 180 -31.83 -13.23 -12.79
C GLU A 180 -32.09 -12.97 -11.30
N MET A 181 -33.31 -13.20 -10.81
CA MET A 181 -33.64 -13.00 -9.40
C MET A 181 -32.94 -14.02 -8.51
N HIS A 182 -32.81 -15.28 -8.96
CA HIS A 182 -32.01 -16.28 -8.26
C HIS A 182 -30.52 -15.94 -8.25
N CYS A 183 -29.97 -15.40 -9.34
CA CYS A 183 -28.61 -14.85 -9.35
C CYS A 183 -28.43 -13.72 -8.33
N ASN A 184 -29.36 -12.75 -8.31
CA ASN A 184 -29.27 -11.61 -7.40
C ASN A 184 -29.41 -12.03 -5.92
N ILE A 185 -30.27 -13.00 -5.61
CA ILE A 185 -30.35 -13.63 -4.28
C ILE A 185 -29.03 -14.31 -3.90
N GLY A 186 -28.39 -15.02 -4.84
CA GLY A 186 -27.08 -15.63 -4.63
C GLY A 186 -25.98 -14.60 -4.31
N ILE A 187 -26.00 -13.45 -5.00
CA ILE A 187 -25.08 -12.33 -4.70
C ILE A 187 -25.32 -11.80 -3.28
N VAL A 188 -26.57 -11.61 -2.87
CA VAL A 188 -26.89 -11.15 -1.50
C VAL A 188 -26.40 -12.15 -0.45
N HIS A 189 -26.64 -13.45 -0.63
CA HIS A 189 -26.12 -14.48 0.28
C HIS A 189 -24.58 -14.44 0.38
N ARG A 190 -23.88 -14.27 -0.76
CA ARG A 190 -22.42 -14.11 -0.78
C ARG A 190 -21.98 -12.87 0.00
N GLU A 191 -22.63 -11.73 -0.20
CA GLU A 191 -22.33 -10.48 0.53
C GLU A 191 -22.58 -10.61 2.05
N GLN A 192 -23.48 -11.51 2.47
CA GLN A 192 -23.73 -11.85 3.87
C GLN A 192 -22.75 -12.92 4.42
N GLY A 193 -21.87 -13.48 3.60
CA GLY A 193 -20.95 -14.56 3.97
C GLY A 193 -21.58 -15.97 3.98
N ASP A 194 -22.84 -16.09 3.57
CA ASP A 194 -23.58 -17.35 3.47
C ASP A 194 -23.30 -18.04 2.13
N LEU A 195 -22.07 -18.59 2.01
CA LEU A 195 -21.57 -19.14 0.76
C LEU A 195 -22.36 -20.37 0.28
N GLU A 196 -22.92 -21.16 1.21
CA GLU A 196 -23.71 -22.35 0.85
C GLU A 196 -25.03 -21.98 0.15
N ASN A 197 -25.78 -21.04 0.71
CA ASN A 197 -27.02 -20.57 0.09
C ASN A 197 -26.75 -19.75 -1.18
N ALA A 198 -25.60 -19.09 -1.28
CA ALA A 198 -25.16 -18.45 -2.51
C ALA A 198 -24.99 -19.48 -3.65
N VAL A 199 -24.25 -20.58 -3.41
CA VAL A 199 -24.07 -21.68 -4.38
C VAL A 199 -25.42 -22.28 -4.78
N SER A 200 -26.29 -22.56 -3.81
CA SER A 200 -27.65 -23.10 -4.07
C SER A 200 -28.46 -22.18 -4.99
N SER A 201 -28.38 -20.87 -4.77
CA SER A 201 -29.09 -19.87 -5.56
C SER A 201 -28.56 -19.74 -6.98
N PHE A 202 -27.23 -19.74 -7.18
CA PHE A 202 -26.64 -19.74 -8.52
C PHE A 202 -26.94 -21.02 -9.30
N ARG A 203 -26.93 -22.19 -8.64
CA ARG A 203 -27.34 -23.45 -9.28
C ARG A 203 -28.80 -23.43 -9.71
N LYS A 204 -29.71 -22.84 -8.91
CA LYS A 204 -31.12 -22.63 -9.31
C LYS A 204 -31.23 -21.70 -10.52
N ALA A 205 -30.47 -20.61 -10.55
CA ALA A 205 -30.44 -19.73 -11.72
C ALA A 205 -29.98 -20.47 -12.99
N LEU A 206 -28.95 -21.32 -12.88
CA LEU A 206 -28.43 -22.14 -13.97
C LEU A 206 -29.39 -23.26 -14.40
N LEU A 207 -30.24 -23.78 -13.51
CA LEU A 207 -31.32 -24.71 -13.90
C LEU A 207 -32.37 -24.02 -14.78
N LEU A 208 -32.68 -22.75 -14.49
CA LEU A 208 -33.65 -21.96 -15.26
C LEU A 208 -33.06 -21.40 -16.55
N LYS A 209 -31.78 -21.02 -16.52
CA LYS A 209 -31.03 -20.50 -17.67
C LYS A 209 -29.63 -21.14 -17.75
N PRO A 210 -29.52 -22.31 -18.42
CA PRO A 210 -28.27 -23.09 -18.48
C PRO A 210 -27.10 -22.43 -19.19
N ASP A 211 -27.32 -21.37 -19.96
CA ASP A 211 -26.33 -20.64 -20.74
C ASP A 211 -25.95 -19.27 -20.11
N SER A 212 -26.35 -18.99 -18.87
CA SER A 212 -26.02 -17.72 -18.21
C SER A 212 -24.54 -17.64 -17.82
N ALA A 213 -23.76 -16.92 -18.62
CA ALA A 213 -22.37 -16.63 -18.32
C ALA A 213 -22.19 -15.87 -16.99
N GLU A 214 -23.07 -14.93 -16.65
CA GLU A 214 -22.99 -14.21 -15.37
C GLU A 214 -23.19 -15.15 -14.18
N ALA A 215 -24.14 -16.08 -14.26
CA ALA A 215 -24.41 -17.05 -13.20
C ALA A 215 -23.20 -17.98 -12.98
N PHE A 216 -22.58 -18.47 -14.05
CA PHE A 216 -21.37 -19.29 -13.97
C PHE A 216 -20.17 -18.51 -13.40
N ASN A 217 -19.96 -17.25 -13.81
CA ASN A 217 -18.90 -16.42 -13.26
C ASN A 217 -19.11 -16.15 -11.76
N ASN A 218 -20.34 -15.84 -11.34
CA ASN A 218 -20.63 -15.61 -9.93
C ASN A 218 -20.51 -16.90 -9.09
N LEU A 219 -20.95 -18.05 -9.62
CA LEU A 219 -20.73 -19.35 -8.99
C LEU A 219 -19.23 -19.63 -8.81
N GLY A 220 -18.42 -19.37 -9.85
CA GLY A 220 -16.97 -19.50 -9.78
C GLY A 220 -16.36 -18.66 -8.67
N ASN A 221 -16.79 -17.40 -8.51
CA ASN A 221 -16.30 -16.53 -7.44
C ASN A 221 -16.62 -17.08 -6.04
N VAL A 222 -17.84 -17.59 -5.81
CA VAL A 222 -18.18 -18.22 -4.51
C VAL A 222 -17.37 -19.49 -4.28
N LEU A 223 -17.10 -20.27 -5.31
CA LEU A 223 -16.28 -21.48 -5.19
C LEU A 223 -14.82 -21.15 -4.83
N VAL A 224 -14.26 -20.05 -5.35
CA VAL A 224 -12.96 -19.52 -4.92
C VAL A 224 -13.00 -19.15 -3.43
N GLU A 225 -14.03 -18.44 -2.98
CA GLU A 225 -14.22 -18.09 -1.55
C GLU A 225 -14.37 -19.33 -0.65
N GLN A 226 -14.88 -20.44 -1.18
CA GLN A 226 -14.93 -21.75 -0.51
C GLN A 226 -13.64 -22.57 -0.59
N GLY A 227 -12.60 -22.09 -1.30
CA GLY A 227 -11.35 -22.83 -1.54
C GLY A 227 -11.48 -23.98 -2.56
N LYS A 228 -12.59 -24.07 -3.30
CA LYS A 228 -12.87 -25.11 -4.31
C LYS A 228 -12.41 -24.67 -5.70
N PHE A 229 -11.10 -24.52 -5.86
CA PHE A 229 -10.52 -23.85 -7.03
C PHE A 229 -10.74 -24.61 -8.35
N GLU A 230 -10.71 -25.93 -8.38
CA GLU A 230 -10.98 -26.72 -9.60
C GLU A 230 -12.43 -26.56 -10.09
N GLU A 231 -13.40 -26.57 -9.17
CA GLU A 231 -14.80 -26.33 -9.51
C GLU A 231 -15.00 -24.89 -10.01
N ALA A 232 -14.26 -23.93 -9.44
CA ALA A 232 -14.26 -22.54 -9.89
C ALA A 232 -13.72 -22.41 -11.32
N VAL A 233 -12.57 -23.05 -11.63
CA VAL A 233 -11.99 -23.11 -12.98
C VAL A 233 -13.00 -23.67 -13.99
N SER A 234 -13.69 -24.76 -13.64
CA SER A 234 -14.75 -25.34 -14.49
C SER A 234 -15.89 -24.34 -14.73
N SER A 235 -16.31 -23.63 -13.69
CA SER A 235 -17.39 -22.64 -13.76
C SER A 235 -16.99 -21.44 -14.63
N PHE A 236 -15.80 -20.88 -14.44
CA PHE A 236 -15.32 -19.78 -15.30
C PHE A 236 -15.13 -20.23 -16.76
N GLY A 237 -14.65 -21.44 -17.00
CA GLY A 237 -14.55 -22.02 -18.34
C GLY A 237 -15.91 -22.07 -19.05
N LYS A 238 -16.99 -22.43 -18.33
CA LYS A 238 -18.36 -22.37 -18.87
C LYS A 238 -18.82 -20.93 -19.11
N ALA A 239 -18.52 -20.00 -18.20
CA ALA A 239 -18.84 -18.58 -18.41
C ALA A 239 -18.21 -18.04 -19.70
N ILE A 240 -16.95 -18.36 -19.95
CA ILE A 240 -16.20 -17.99 -21.16
C ILE A 240 -16.76 -18.68 -22.41
N LEU A 241 -17.15 -19.95 -22.31
CA LEU A 241 -17.77 -20.69 -23.40
C LEU A 241 -19.06 -20.01 -23.89
N TYR A 242 -19.93 -19.60 -22.96
CA TYR A 242 -21.20 -18.94 -23.29
C TYR A 242 -21.05 -17.45 -23.64
N LYS A 243 -20.00 -16.78 -23.12
CA LYS A 243 -19.68 -15.38 -23.44
C LYS A 243 -18.17 -15.21 -23.66
N PRO A 244 -17.67 -15.40 -24.89
CA PRO A 244 -16.23 -15.28 -25.18
C PRO A 244 -15.65 -13.87 -25.01
N GLN A 245 -16.49 -12.83 -25.02
CA GLN A 245 -16.10 -11.44 -24.74
C GLN A 245 -16.44 -11.09 -23.28
N PHE A 246 -15.77 -11.76 -22.34
CA PHE A 246 -16.00 -11.57 -20.91
C PHE A 246 -14.67 -11.44 -20.13
N PRO A 247 -14.01 -10.26 -20.19
CA PRO A 247 -12.69 -10.06 -19.59
C PRO A 247 -12.65 -10.36 -18.09
N GLU A 248 -13.73 -10.06 -17.35
CA GLU A 248 -13.83 -10.37 -15.92
C GLU A 248 -13.77 -11.87 -15.64
N ALA A 249 -14.41 -12.70 -16.46
CA ALA A 249 -14.36 -14.16 -16.30
C ALA A 249 -12.97 -14.73 -16.60
N PHE A 250 -12.25 -14.17 -17.58
CA PHE A 250 -10.85 -14.53 -17.84
C PHE A 250 -9.93 -14.12 -16.68
N ASN A 251 -10.10 -12.92 -16.12
CA ASN A 251 -9.34 -12.51 -14.95
C ASN A 251 -9.64 -13.40 -13.73
N ASN A 252 -10.91 -13.74 -13.48
CA ASN A 252 -11.28 -14.60 -12.36
C ASN A 252 -10.79 -16.04 -12.56
N LEU A 253 -10.79 -16.55 -13.79
CA LEU A 253 -10.15 -17.82 -14.15
C LEU A 253 -8.65 -17.78 -13.83
N GLY A 254 -7.96 -16.72 -14.21
CA GLY A 254 -6.54 -16.53 -13.88
C GLY A 254 -6.28 -16.55 -12.37
N ASN A 255 -7.14 -15.92 -11.57
CA ASN A 255 -7.02 -15.93 -10.10
C ASN A 255 -7.15 -17.36 -9.56
N ALA A 256 -8.17 -18.12 -10.00
CA ALA A 256 -8.37 -19.50 -9.54
C ALA A 256 -7.21 -20.42 -9.96
N LEU A 257 -6.68 -20.26 -11.18
CA LEU A 257 -5.52 -21.02 -11.66
C LEU A 257 -4.25 -20.69 -10.87
N ARG A 258 -4.07 -19.42 -10.47
CA ARG A 258 -2.96 -19.01 -9.60
C ARG A 258 -3.02 -19.69 -8.24
N GLU A 259 -4.19 -19.75 -7.60
CA GLU A 259 -4.34 -20.44 -6.30
C GLU A 259 -4.04 -21.95 -6.42
N LEU A 260 -4.26 -22.55 -7.59
CA LEU A 260 -3.87 -23.94 -7.90
C LEU A 260 -2.37 -24.11 -8.24
N GLY A 261 -1.60 -23.02 -8.32
CA GLY A 261 -0.20 -23.04 -8.78
C GLY A 261 -0.04 -23.30 -10.28
N ARG A 262 -1.12 -23.24 -11.08
CA ARG A 262 -1.11 -23.41 -12.55
C ARG A 262 -0.75 -22.09 -13.23
N LEU A 263 0.48 -21.64 -12.97
CA LEU A 263 0.93 -20.28 -13.28
C LEU A 263 0.90 -19.95 -14.79
N ASP A 264 1.30 -20.88 -15.66
CA ASP A 264 1.32 -20.61 -17.11
C ASP A 264 -0.09 -20.37 -17.67
N GLU A 265 -1.05 -21.18 -17.24
CA GLU A 265 -2.45 -21.03 -17.66
C GLU A 265 -3.06 -19.75 -17.08
N ALA A 266 -2.70 -19.39 -15.84
CA ALA A 266 -3.13 -18.13 -15.24
C ALA A 266 -2.64 -16.92 -16.05
N ALA A 267 -1.35 -16.91 -16.44
CA ALA A 267 -0.78 -15.84 -17.26
C ALA A 267 -1.49 -15.69 -18.61
N VAL A 268 -1.84 -16.81 -19.26
CA VAL A 268 -2.62 -16.84 -20.51
C VAL A 268 -4.02 -16.27 -20.30
N ALA A 269 -4.72 -16.67 -19.23
CA ALA A 269 -6.05 -16.19 -18.92
C ALA A 269 -6.06 -14.67 -18.68
N TYR A 270 -5.11 -14.13 -17.90
CA TYR A 270 -4.97 -12.69 -17.73
C TYR A 270 -4.62 -11.97 -19.03
N GLY A 271 -3.74 -12.55 -19.85
CA GLY A 271 -3.42 -12.02 -21.17
C GLY A 271 -4.67 -11.87 -22.03
N ARG A 272 -5.58 -12.86 -22.01
CA ARG A 272 -6.84 -12.77 -22.74
C ARG A 272 -7.80 -11.73 -22.17
N ALA A 273 -7.82 -11.53 -20.85
CA ALA A 273 -8.59 -10.45 -20.23
C ALA A 273 -8.09 -9.06 -20.68
N ILE A 274 -6.78 -8.88 -20.77
CA ILE A 274 -6.12 -7.64 -21.25
C ILE A 274 -6.40 -7.42 -22.74
N GLU A 275 -6.31 -8.45 -23.58
CA GLU A 275 -6.64 -8.34 -25.02
C GLU A 275 -8.09 -7.89 -25.26
N LEU A 276 -9.03 -8.37 -24.44
CA LEU A 276 -10.44 -7.98 -24.52
C LEU A 276 -10.71 -6.60 -23.94
N ASN A 277 -9.94 -6.18 -22.93
CA ASN A 277 -10.04 -4.87 -22.31
C ASN A 277 -8.65 -4.32 -21.95
N PRO A 278 -8.00 -3.57 -22.85
CA PRO A 278 -6.69 -2.97 -22.60
C PRO A 278 -6.66 -1.98 -21.42
N GLY A 279 -7.82 -1.48 -20.97
CA GLY A 279 -7.93 -0.62 -19.78
C GLY A 279 -8.02 -1.38 -18.46
N TYR A 280 -7.89 -2.70 -18.45
CA TYR A 280 -8.11 -3.53 -17.26
C TYR A 280 -6.85 -3.61 -16.36
N ALA A 281 -6.51 -2.51 -15.69
CA ALA A 281 -5.31 -2.39 -14.83
C ALA A 281 -5.11 -3.57 -13.84
N ARG A 282 -6.20 -4.08 -13.24
CA ARG A 282 -6.13 -5.23 -12.32
C ARG A 282 -5.64 -6.51 -12.99
N ALA A 283 -5.99 -6.75 -14.25
CA ALA A 283 -5.52 -7.93 -14.99
C ALA A 283 -4.02 -7.85 -15.28
N TYR A 284 -3.49 -6.66 -15.58
CA TYR A 284 -2.04 -6.43 -15.69
C TYR A 284 -1.34 -6.71 -14.36
N SER A 285 -1.79 -6.13 -13.25
CA SER A 285 -1.19 -6.39 -11.93
C SER A 285 -1.23 -7.87 -11.54
N ASN A 286 -2.34 -8.57 -11.82
CA ASN A 286 -2.47 -10.00 -11.55
C ASN A 286 -1.55 -10.85 -12.42
N ARG A 287 -1.39 -10.51 -13.70
CA ARG A 287 -0.44 -11.18 -14.60
C ARG A 287 1.00 -10.92 -14.17
N ALA A 288 1.34 -9.68 -13.80
CA ALA A 288 2.64 -9.29 -13.27
C ALA A 288 3.05 -10.16 -12.07
N TYR A 289 2.13 -10.33 -11.10
CA TYR A 289 2.37 -11.18 -9.93
C TYR A 289 2.68 -12.63 -10.30
N VAL A 290 1.95 -13.20 -11.27
CA VAL A 290 2.21 -14.57 -11.74
C VAL A 290 3.52 -14.66 -12.51
N LEU A 291 3.82 -13.70 -13.39
CA LEU A 291 5.10 -13.63 -14.11
C LEU A 291 6.27 -13.54 -13.14
N TRP A 292 6.11 -12.80 -12.04
CA TRP A 292 7.09 -12.73 -10.95
C TRP A 292 7.35 -14.12 -10.33
N GLN A 293 6.28 -14.84 -9.99
CA GLN A 293 6.38 -16.21 -9.45
C GLN A 293 7.00 -17.20 -10.46
N GLN A 294 6.94 -16.91 -11.76
CA GLN A 294 7.58 -17.68 -12.82
C GLN A 294 9.04 -17.26 -13.09
N HIS A 295 9.61 -16.37 -12.28
CA HIS A 295 10.94 -15.79 -12.48
C HIS A 295 11.09 -15.02 -13.81
N LYS A 296 9.99 -14.45 -14.32
CA LYS A 296 9.96 -13.57 -15.51
C LYS A 296 9.87 -12.10 -15.05
N ALA A 297 10.89 -11.64 -14.34
CA ALA A 297 10.91 -10.34 -13.67
C ALA A 297 10.66 -9.17 -14.63
N ASP A 298 11.27 -9.17 -15.81
CA ASP A 298 11.19 -8.09 -16.79
C ASP A 298 9.75 -7.84 -17.24
N ASN A 299 9.05 -8.91 -17.63
CA ASN A 299 7.66 -8.85 -18.06
C ASN A 299 6.74 -8.46 -16.89
N ALA A 300 7.06 -8.91 -15.67
CA ALA A 300 6.31 -8.51 -14.48
C ALA A 300 6.43 -7.00 -14.21
N VAL A 301 7.63 -6.44 -14.31
CA VAL A 301 7.86 -5.00 -14.12
C VAL A 301 7.15 -4.18 -15.20
N ILE A 302 7.17 -4.62 -16.45
CA ILE A 302 6.44 -3.98 -17.56
C ILE A 302 4.93 -4.00 -17.28
N ASP A 303 4.37 -5.14 -16.88
CA ASP A 303 2.95 -5.24 -16.55
C ASP A 303 2.56 -4.35 -15.35
N TYR A 304 3.41 -4.24 -14.33
CA TYR A 304 3.17 -3.31 -13.22
C TYR A 304 3.23 -1.85 -13.68
N TRP A 305 4.14 -1.50 -14.58
CA TRP A 305 4.19 -0.17 -15.19
C TRP A 305 2.88 0.13 -15.92
N ASP A 306 2.45 -0.75 -16.83
CA ASP A 306 1.21 -0.59 -17.60
C ASP A 306 -0.02 -0.47 -16.69
N ALA A 307 -0.07 -1.30 -15.63
CA ALA A 307 -1.16 -1.25 -14.65
C ALA A 307 -1.25 0.11 -13.95
N LEU A 308 -0.12 0.69 -13.55
CA LEU A 308 -0.04 1.96 -12.83
C LEU A 308 -0.25 3.19 -13.74
N GLU A 309 0.11 3.11 -15.02
CA GLU A 309 -0.24 4.13 -16.01
C GLU A 309 -1.75 4.18 -16.28
N LEU A 310 -2.42 3.03 -16.24
CA LEU A 310 -3.88 2.95 -16.38
C LEU A 310 -4.62 3.41 -15.12
N CYS A 311 -4.11 3.04 -13.94
CA CYS A 311 -4.74 3.35 -12.66
C CYS A 311 -3.68 3.41 -11.54
N ASP A 312 -3.48 4.59 -10.95
CA ASP A 312 -2.56 4.80 -9.82
C ASP A 312 -3.20 4.29 -8.50
N ASP A 313 -3.33 2.96 -8.39
CA ASP A 313 -4.05 2.26 -7.32
C ASP A 313 -3.11 1.72 -6.21
N SER A 314 -3.54 1.83 -4.95
CA SER A 314 -2.74 1.42 -3.79
C SER A 314 -2.51 -0.10 -3.68
N ASP A 315 -3.46 -0.93 -4.13
CA ASP A 315 -3.29 -2.39 -4.13
C ASP A 315 -2.26 -2.81 -5.18
N ILE A 316 -2.23 -2.14 -6.35
CA ILE A 316 -1.22 -2.38 -7.39
C ILE A 316 0.18 -2.01 -6.87
N LYS A 317 0.32 -0.83 -6.25
CA LYS A 317 1.57 -0.38 -5.60
C LYS A 317 2.04 -1.37 -4.54
N ARG A 318 1.12 -1.91 -3.72
CA ARG A 318 1.43 -2.96 -2.73
C ARG A 318 1.92 -4.24 -3.39
N ASN A 319 1.21 -4.74 -4.41
CA ASN A 319 1.60 -5.96 -5.10
C ASN A 319 2.99 -5.83 -5.75
N PHE A 320 3.29 -4.69 -6.38
CA PHE A 320 4.63 -4.39 -6.90
C PHE A 320 5.68 -4.44 -5.79
N THR A 321 5.38 -3.80 -4.65
CA THR A 321 6.29 -3.78 -3.49
C THR A 321 6.56 -5.19 -2.98
N ASP A 322 5.52 -5.99 -2.78
CA ASP A 322 5.65 -7.37 -2.28
C ASP A 322 6.48 -8.26 -3.22
N CYS A 323 6.42 -8.01 -4.52
CA CYS A 323 7.26 -8.68 -5.52
C CYS A 323 8.72 -8.21 -5.44
N ILE A 324 8.96 -6.90 -5.56
CA ILE A 324 10.31 -6.35 -5.72
C ILE A 324 11.10 -6.30 -4.41
N ALA A 325 10.45 -6.42 -3.26
CA ALA A 325 11.09 -6.34 -1.96
C ALA A 325 12.25 -7.33 -1.84
N ASN A 326 13.44 -6.82 -1.52
CA ASN A 326 14.69 -7.58 -1.41
C ASN A 326 15.18 -8.27 -2.71
N PHE A 327 14.59 -7.98 -3.87
CA PHE A 327 15.09 -8.49 -5.15
C PHE A 327 16.45 -7.89 -5.49
N TYR A 328 17.34 -8.70 -6.06
CA TYR A 328 18.65 -8.25 -6.53
C TYR A 328 18.69 -8.31 -8.05
N CYS A 329 18.93 -7.17 -8.70
CA CYS A 329 18.95 -7.07 -10.16
C CYS A 329 20.32 -7.44 -10.71
N ASP A 330 20.39 -8.50 -11.52
CA ASP A 330 21.59 -8.96 -12.21
C ASP A 330 21.70 -8.48 -13.67
N HIS A 331 20.72 -7.68 -14.13
CA HIS A 331 20.67 -7.02 -15.44
C HIS A 331 19.79 -5.75 -15.37
N ASP A 332 19.76 -4.96 -16.46
CA ASP A 332 18.90 -3.78 -16.56
C ASP A 332 17.47 -4.20 -16.95
N ILE A 333 16.48 -3.74 -16.19
CA ILE A 333 15.06 -4.06 -16.40
C ILE A 333 14.35 -2.77 -16.84
N PRO A 334 13.73 -2.76 -18.04
CA PRO A 334 13.01 -1.59 -18.52
C PRO A 334 12.00 -1.06 -17.51
N ARG A 335 11.94 0.26 -17.34
CA ARG A 335 11.03 0.98 -16.42
C ARG A 335 11.26 0.77 -14.92
N LEU A 336 12.09 -0.21 -14.52
CA LEU A 336 12.30 -0.49 -13.09
C LEU A 336 12.90 0.71 -12.35
N HIS A 337 13.88 1.39 -12.95
CA HIS A 337 14.48 2.60 -12.35
C HIS A 337 13.41 3.64 -11.98
N SER A 338 12.54 3.99 -12.92
CA SER A 338 11.46 4.97 -12.69
C SER A 338 10.44 4.49 -11.66
N LEU A 339 10.08 3.20 -11.66
CA LEU A 339 9.19 2.65 -10.62
C LEU A 339 9.81 2.70 -9.24
N LEU A 340 11.11 2.39 -9.09
CA LEU A 340 11.79 2.44 -7.80
C LEU A 340 11.91 3.88 -7.28
N VAL A 341 12.24 4.86 -8.14
CA VAL A 341 12.24 6.28 -7.77
C VAL A 341 10.88 6.70 -7.23
N ARG A 342 9.79 6.35 -7.93
CA ARG A 342 8.42 6.61 -7.48
C ARG A 342 8.10 5.86 -6.19
N ALA A 343 8.42 4.57 -6.09
CA ALA A 343 8.09 3.73 -4.94
C ALA A 343 8.74 4.22 -3.64
N ILE A 344 10.01 4.63 -3.71
CA ILE A 344 10.76 5.18 -2.57
C ILE A 344 10.24 6.59 -2.23
N SER A 345 10.07 7.46 -3.23
CA SER A 345 9.72 8.87 -3.02
C SER A 345 8.27 9.04 -2.55
N GLU A 346 7.33 8.32 -3.16
CA GLU A 346 5.90 8.32 -2.84
C GLU A 346 5.54 7.36 -1.69
N THR A 347 6.49 6.56 -1.19
CA THR A 347 6.29 5.62 -0.06
C THR A 347 5.24 4.55 -0.34
N TRP A 348 5.39 3.80 -1.45
CA TRP A 348 4.49 2.69 -1.79
C TRP A 348 4.52 1.56 -0.76
N GLY A 349 5.70 1.36 -0.15
CA GLY A 349 5.92 0.49 1.00
C GLY A 349 6.94 1.08 1.95
N GLN A 350 7.63 0.23 2.71
CA GLN A 350 8.74 0.72 3.51
C GLN A 350 9.90 1.05 2.57
N PRO A 351 10.53 2.24 2.67
CA PRO A 351 11.67 2.59 1.82
C PRO A 351 12.75 1.49 1.78
N ASP A 352 12.98 0.86 2.93
CA ASP A 352 13.95 -0.22 3.10
C ASP A 352 13.66 -1.44 2.21
N ASP A 353 12.40 -1.72 1.86
CA ASP A 353 12.01 -2.84 0.98
C ASP A 353 12.64 -2.71 -0.42
N PHE A 354 12.90 -1.46 -0.85
CA PHE A 354 13.46 -1.13 -2.16
C PHE A 354 14.99 -0.95 -2.15
N GLY A 355 15.66 -1.13 -1.00
CA GLY A 355 17.10 -0.92 -0.86
C GLY A 355 17.93 -1.82 -1.78
N ASN A 356 17.78 -3.14 -1.66
CA ASN A 356 18.51 -4.12 -2.49
C ASN A 356 18.30 -3.91 -4.00
N PRO A 357 17.07 -3.78 -4.53
CA PRO A 357 16.88 -3.58 -5.96
C PRO A 357 17.48 -2.25 -6.41
N ALA A 358 17.33 -1.17 -5.63
CA ALA A 358 17.92 0.13 -5.96
C ALA A 358 19.46 0.07 -6.00
N VAL A 359 20.09 -0.46 -4.95
CA VAL A 359 21.55 -0.64 -4.87
C VAL A 359 22.07 -1.43 -6.06
N SER A 360 21.41 -2.54 -6.41
CA SER A 360 21.84 -3.40 -7.51
C SER A 360 21.82 -2.68 -8.88
N LEU A 361 20.86 -1.78 -9.13
CA LEU A 361 20.82 -0.97 -10.35
C LEU A 361 21.82 0.19 -10.30
N ILE A 362 21.93 0.90 -9.17
CA ILE A 362 22.87 2.01 -8.97
C ILE A 362 24.31 1.54 -9.24
N LYS A 363 24.70 0.37 -8.73
CA LYS A 363 26.06 -0.18 -8.93
C LYS A 363 26.35 -0.57 -10.38
N ARG A 364 25.33 -0.68 -11.23
CA ARG A 364 25.45 -1.03 -12.65
C ARG A 364 25.40 0.18 -13.58
N ASP A 365 24.97 1.33 -13.07
CA ASP A 365 25.07 2.59 -13.78
C ASP A 365 26.52 2.82 -14.22
N CYS A 366 26.74 3.13 -15.49
CA CYS A 366 28.07 3.14 -16.07
C CYS A 366 28.98 4.23 -15.46
N ALA A 367 28.42 5.37 -15.07
CA ALA A 367 29.16 6.45 -14.44
C ALA A 367 29.57 6.05 -13.01
N ILE A 368 28.61 5.55 -12.23
CA ILE A 368 28.87 5.12 -10.84
C ILE A 368 29.82 3.92 -10.82
N ARG A 369 29.61 2.92 -11.68
CA ARG A 369 30.46 1.72 -11.75
C ARG A 369 31.92 2.07 -12.04
N GLY A 370 32.17 3.01 -12.94
CA GLY A 370 33.52 3.49 -13.25
C GLY A 370 34.25 4.05 -12.03
N HIS A 371 33.54 4.78 -11.16
CA HIS A 371 34.09 5.27 -9.90
C HIS A 371 34.33 4.15 -8.88
N LEU A 372 33.37 3.22 -8.71
CA LEU A 372 33.50 2.07 -7.81
C LEU A 372 34.70 1.18 -8.17
N ASP A 373 34.91 0.90 -9.46
CA ASP A 373 36.05 0.14 -9.95
C ASP A 373 37.37 0.88 -9.73
N GLY A 374 37.38 2.20 -9.94
CA GLY A 374 38.54 3.05 -9.64
C GLY A 374 38.97 2.96 -8.18
N MET A 375 38.00 3.02 -7.25
CA MET A 375 38.26 2.93 -5.81
C MET A 375 38.86 1.58 -5.40
N LYS A 376 38.41 0.46 -5.97
CA LYS A 376 38.98 -0.88 -5.68
C LYS A 376 40.46 -0.96 -6.06
N THR A 377 40.88 -0.26 -7.11
CA THR A 377 42.27 -0.27 -7.58
C THR A 377 43.19 0.67 -6.80
N ALA A 378 42.64 1.69 -6.13
CA ALA A 378 43.38 2.61 -5.28
C ALA A 378 43.57 2.00 -3.88
N GLN A 379 44.69 1.28 -3.65
CA GLN A 379 45.02 0.68 -2.36
C GLN A 379 44.96 1.66 -1.18
N ALA A 380 44.31 1.23 -0.09
CA ALA A 380 44.40 1.57 1.36
C ALA A 380 44.60 3.02 1.86
N GLY A 381 44.83 4.02 1.00
CA GLY A 381 45.15 5.41 1.37
C GLY A 381 44.05 6.43 1.07
N GLY A 382 42.86 5.98 0.66
CA GLY A 382 41.79 6.85 0.16
C GLY A 382 42.11 7.47 -1.21
N MET A 383 41.08 7.75 -2.01
CA MET A 383 41.24 8.58 -3.21
C MET A 383 41.21 10.05 -2.79
N SER A 384 42.22 10.83 -3.19
CA SER A 384 42.14 12.30 -3.05
C SER A 384 41.01 12.83 -3.93
N CYS A 385 40.40 13.96 -3.53
CA CYS A 385 39.38 14.64 -4.33
C CYS A 385 39.87 14.84 -5.77
N GLN A 386 41.12 15.27 -5.93
CA GLN A 386 41.73 15.45 -7.24
C GLN A 386 41.79 14.16 -8.07
N LYS A 387 42.02 12.98 -7.47
CA LYS A 387 41.95 11.68 -8.20
C LYS A 387 40.51 11.23 -8.48
N LEU A 388 39.53 11.62 -7.66
CA LEU A 388 38.11 11.41 -7.92
C LEU A 388 37.62 12.32 -9.07
N PHE A 389 38.10 13.57 -9.12
CA PHE A 389 37.72 14.61 -10.09
C PHE A 389 38.56 14.60 -11.39
N ASP A 390 39.79 14.07 -11.42
CA ASP A 390 40.66 14.05 -12.60
C ASP A 390 40.55 12.75 -13.43
N LYS A 391 39.79 12.83 -14.52
CA LYS A 391 40.13 12.21 -15.83
C LYS A 391 39.68 13.14 -16.98
N SER A 392 40.57 14.06 -17.36
CA SER A 392 40.56 14.89 -18.60
C SER A 392 39.46 15.96 -18.73
N GLU A 393 39.75 17.05 -19.44
CA GLU A 393 38.84 18.19 -19.72
C GLU A 393 37.51 17.82 -20.43
N SER A 394 37.21 16.54 -20.65
CA SER A 394 35.88 16.02 -20.97
C SER A 394 35.04 15.65 -19.73
N SER A 395 35.59 15.79 -18.51
CA SER A 395 35.06 15.29 -17.23
C SER A 395 33.99 16.15 -16.54
N LYS A 396 33.60 17.31 -17.08
CA LYS A 396 32.38 17.99 -16.59
C LYS A 396 31.13 17.11 -16.70
N ALA A 397 31.16 16.08 -17.56
CA ALA A 397 30.11 15.08 -17.68
C ALA A 397 30.19 13.92 -16.66
N GLY A 398 31.33 13.73 -15.97
CA GLY A 398 31.60 12.52 -15.15
C GLY A 398 30.79 12.47 -13.86
N PHE A 399 30.85 13.53 -13.05
CA PHE A 399 30.06 13.64 -11.82
C PHE A 399 28.62 14.11 -12.05
N ALA A 400 28.34 14.82 -13.16
CA ALA A 400 26.98 15.18 -13.53
C ALA A 400 26.09 13.93 -13.61
N ALA A 401 26.59 12.83 -14.16
CA ALA A 401 25.85 11.57 -14.19
C ALA A 401 25.57 10.97 -12.79
N VAL A 402 26.50 11.15 -11.82
CA VAL A 402 26.29 10.73 -10.42
C VAL A 402 25.26 11.62 -9.74
N PHE A 403 25.35 12.94 -9.91
CA PHE A 403 24.43 13.91 -9.33
C PHE A 403 23.01 13.78 -9.92
N ASN A 404 22.92 13.38 -11.18
CA ASN A 404 21.66 13.22 -11.91
C ASN A 404 21.05 11.82 -11.71
N ASN A 405 21.68 10.95 -10.90
CA ASN A 405 21.11 9.66 -10.57
C ASN A 405 19.99 9.82 -9.53
N GLU A 406 18.76 9.98 -10.03
CA GLU A 406 17.57 10.17 -9.20
C GLU A 406 17.31 9.02 -8.22
N LEU A 407 17.68 7.78 -8.59
CA LEU A 407 17.49 6.60 -7.75
C LEU A 407 18.41 6.60 -6.54
N LEU A 408 19.70 6.94 -6.73
CA LEU A 408 20.65 7.13 -5.63
C LEU A 408 20.20 8.26 -4.71
N ARG A 409 19.76 9.39 -5.28
CA ARG A 409 19.24 10.51 -4.49
C ARG A 409 17.99 10.12 -3.69
N ALA A 410 17.01 9.47 -4.33
CA ALA A 410 15.81 8.99 -3.66
C ALA A 410 16.13 8.01 -2.52
N LEU A 411 17.10 7.11 -2.71
CA LEU A 411 17.55 6.18 -1.69
C LEU A 411 18.15 6.94 -0.48
N MET A 412 19.15 7.79 -0.72
CA MET A 412 19.84 8.60 0.30
C MET A 412 18.90 9.50 1.12
N GLU A 413 17.83 10.00 0.52
CA GLU A 413 16.90 10.90 1.20
C GLU A 413 15.88 10.18 2.11
N ASN A 414 15.69 8.86 1.95
CA ASN A 414 14.55 8.14 2.53
C ASN A 414 14.93 6.90 3.38
N THR A 415 16.11 6.30 3.20
CA THR A 415 16.54 5.09 3.94
C THR A 415 18.07 4.94 3.96
N PRO A 416 18.67 4.30 4.98
CA PRO A 416 20.09 3.96 4.93
C PRO A 416 20.48 3.18 3.66
N VAL A 417 21.57 3.60 3.02
CA VAL A 417 22.18 2.86 1.90
C VAL A 417 22.99 1.70 2.48
N CYS A 418 22.43 0.48 2.37
CA CYS A 418 22.98 -0.74 2.97
C CYS A 418 23.85 -1.55 1.97
N ASP A 419 24.97 -1.00 1.51
CA ASP A 419 25.96 -1.71 0.68
C ASP A 419 27.37 -1.19 0.95
N VAL A 420 28.34 -2.10 1.10
CA VAL A 420 29.73 -1.76 1.45
C VAL A 420 30.40 -0.89 0.39
N GLU A 421 30.24 -1.21 -0.90
CA GLU A 421 30.89 -0.45 -1.98
C GLU A 421 30.30 0.96 -2.09
N LEU A 422 28.97 1.07 -2.00
CA LEU A 422 28.31 2.37 -2.02
C LEU A 422 28.61 3.19 -0.75
N GLU A 423 28.67 2.59 0.44
CA GLU A 423 29.05 3.29 1.66
C GLU A 423 30.46 3.88 1.54
N GLN A 424 31.44 3.09 1.08
CA GLN A 424 32.81 3.58 0.86
C GLN A 424 32.85 4.73 -0.14
N PHE A 425 32.07 4.62 -1.22
CA PHE A 425 31.93 5.68 -2.22
C PHE A 425 31.33 6.96 -1.62
N LEU A 426 30.21 6.86 -0.90
CA LEU A 426 29.56 8.00 -0.25
C LEU A 426 30.45 8.64 0.83
N THR A 427 31.25 7.83 1.55
CA THR A 427 32.25 8.32 2.50
C THR A 427 33.30 9.19 1.80
N SER A 428 33.78 8.75 0.64
CA SER A 428 34.74 9.51 -0.17
C SER A 428 34.14 10.80 -0.73
N LEU A 429 32.87 10.77 -1.14
CA LEU A 429 32.13 11.96 -1.59
C LEU A 429 31.88 12.95 -0.45
N ARG A 430 31.66 12.47 0.77
CA ARG A 430 31.52 13.34 1.96
C ARG A 430 32.82 14.10 2.23
N TYR A 431 33.97 13.45 2.06
CA TYR A 431 35.26 14.13 2.16
C TYR A 431 35.46 15.15 1.03
N CYS A 432 35.02 14.83 -0.20
CA CYS A 432 35.04 15.79 -1.32
C CYS A 432 34.19 17.03 -1.05
N LEU A 433 32.99 16.86 -0.51
CA LEU A 433 32.13 17.96 -0.10
C LEU A 433 32.83 18.88 0.91
N LEU A 434 33.53 18.30 1.90
CA LEU A 434 34.29 19.06 2.88
C LEU A 434 35.41 19.88 2.24
N GLN A 435 36.20 19.28 1.34
CA GLN A 435 37.28 19.99 0.64
C GLN A 435 36.75 21.17 -0.19
N ILE A 436 35.67 20.94 -0.94
CA ILE A 436 35.05 21.97 -1.77
C ILE A 436 34.53 23.11 -0.90
N ALA A 437 33.81 22.81 0.19
CA ALA A 437 33.31 23.82 1.10
C ALA A 437 34.42 24.68 1.70
N ILE A 438 35.54 24.07 2.14
CA ILE A 438 36.69 24.80 2.68
C ILE A 438 37.35 25.68 1.61
N ALA A 439 37.46 25.19 0.37
CA ALA A 439 38.04 25.97 -0.74
C ALA A 439 37.20 27.21 -1.08
N GLU A 440 35.87 27.07 -1.10
CA GLU A 440 34.95 28.18 -1.36
C GLU A 440 34.98 29.25 -0.25
N GLU A 441 35.04 28.84 1.03
CA GLU A 441 35.18 29.78 2.15
C GLU A 441 36.52 30.54 2.11
N ASN A 442 37.61 29.85 1.77
CA ASN A 442 38.94 30.47 1.66
C ASN A 442 39.07 31.37 0.41
N GLY A 443 38.22 31.16 -0.60
CA GLY A 443 38.17 31.92 -1.85
C GLY A 443 37.26 33.15 -1.82
N ALA A 444 36.60 33.45 -0.69
CA ALA A 444 35.56 34.47 -0.57
C ALA A 444 36.10 35.90 -0.74
N GLY A 445 36.22 36.30 -2.01
CA GLY A 445 36.53 37.65 -2.47
C GLY A 445 36.06 37.87 -3.89
N LYS A 446 34.90 37.33 -4.29
CA LYS A 446 34.14 37.72 -5.49
C LYS A 446 32.70 37.14 -5.45
N VAL A 447 31.82 37.84 -4.72
CA VAL A 447 30.38 38.05 -5.04
C VAL A 447 29.48 36.78 -4.98
N ARG A 448 28.36 36.73 -4.24
CA ARG A 448 27.22 37.69 -4.28
C ARG A 448 26.17 37.44 -3.19
N GLY A 449 25.66 38.52 -2.59
CA GLY A 449 24.22 38.66 -2.39
C GLY A 449 23.64 39.37 -3.61
N ASP A 450 22.61 38.81 -4.27
CA ASP A 450 21.80 39.35 -5.39
C ASP A 450 21.64 38.60 -6.75
N GLY A 451 22.08 37.35 -6.94
CA GLY A 451 21.40 36.43 -7.88
C GLY A 451 22.18 35.79 -9.05
N ARG A 452 22.01 34.44 -9.10
CA ARG A 452 22.28 33.39 -10.11
C ARG A 452 23.67 32.70 -10.14
N GLU A 453 23.79 31.36 -10.23
CA GLU A 453 22.79 30.25 -10.22
C GLU A 453 23.33 29.04 -9.43
N TRP A 454 22.59 28.63 -8.41
CA TRP A 454 22.64 27.31 -7.76
C TRP A 454 22.51 26.24 -8.86
N GLN A 455 23.39 25.24 -8.91
CA GLN A 455 23.21 24.14 -9.88
C GLN A 455 22.25 23.14 -9.25
N GLU A 456 20.97 23.24 -9.62
CA GLU A 456 19.87 22.48 -8.99
C GLU A 456 20.26 21.03 -8.68
N GLU A 457 20.86 20.32 -9.65
CA GLU A 457 21.19 18.89 -9.53
C GLU A 457 22.36 18.60 -8.58
N GLY A 458 23.49 19.30 -8.71
CA GLY A 458 24.68 19.08 -7.88
C GLY A 458 24.44 19.45 -6.41
N ASP A 459 23.70 20.53 -6.19
CA ASP A 459 23.40 21.00 -4.84
C ASP A 459 22.33 20.13 -4.15
N LEU A 460 21.37 19.58 -4.91
CA LEU A 460 20.45 18.54 -4.43
C LEU A 460 21.20 17.31 -3.94
N PHE A 461 22.22 16.86 -4.69
CA PHE A 461 23.01 15.69 -4.33
C PHE A 461 23.77 15.89 -3.01
N TRP A 462 24.44 17.02 -2.82
CA TRP A 462 25.18 17.30 -1.58
C TRP A 462 24.27 17.36 -0.36
N CYS A 463 23.09 17.96 -0.50
CA CYS A 463 22.10 17.98 0.56
C CYS A 463 21.59 16.56 0.85
N ALA A 464 21.32 15.75 -0.17
CA ALA A 464 20.93 14.35 0.00
C ALA A 464 22.02 13.52 0.71
N LEU A 465 23.30 13.73 0.40
CA LEU A 465 24.42 13.09 1.09
C LEU A 465 24.49 13.52 2.57
N ALA A 466 24.30 14.80 2.88
CA ALA A 466 24.25 15.29 4.25
C ALA A 466 23.04 14.72 5.03
N ARG A 467 21.88 14.58 4.38
CA ARG A 467 20.71 13.89 4.93
C ARG A 467 21.00 12.41 5.17
N GLN A 468 21.67 11.73 4.24
CA GLN A 468 22.09 10.33 4.40
C GLN A 468 23.01 10.14 5.61
N CYS A 469 23.95 11.06 5.83
CA CYS A 469 24.81 11.06 7.02
C CYS A 469 24.01 11.26 8.31
N PHE A 470 22.90 12.00 8.28
CA PHE A 470 22.04 12.14 9.45
C PHE A 470 21.14 10.90 9.67
N ILE A 471 20.62 10.33 8.59
CA ILE A 471 19.78 9.12 8.57
C ILE A 471 20.55 7.92 9.13
N ASN A 472 21.80 7.75 8.71
CA ASN A 472 22.66 6.67 9.20
C ASN A 472 23.42 7.01 10.50
N GLU A 473 23.07 8.13 11.14
CA GLU A 473 23.63 8.57 12.42
C GLU A 473 25.15 8.81 12.37
N TYR A 474 25.66 9.33 11.26
CA TYR A 474 27.06 9.69 11.08
C TYR A 474 27.99 8.48 11.21
N VAL A 475 27.54 7.30 10.78
CA VAL A 475 28.31 6.07 10.93
C VAL A 475 29.47 5.94 9.93
N PHE A 476 29.50 6.77 8.89
CA PHE A 476 30.63 6.82 7.96
C PHE A 476 31.93 7.17 8.71
N ALA A 477 32.96 6.35 8.48
CA ALA A 477 34.29 6.54 9.04
C ALA A 477 34.94 7.82 8.51
N TYR A 478 35.92 8.35 9.25
CA TYR A 478 36.73 9.50 8.85
C TYR A 478 38.15 9.32 9.36
N SER A 479 39.10 9.96 8.69
CA SER A 479 40.46 10.08 9.24
C SER A 479 40.54 11.19 10.30
N ALA A 480 41.59 11.19 11.13
CA ALA A 480 41.82 12.26 12.09
C ALA A 480 41.98 13.63 11.40
N GLU A 481 42.64 13.66 10.24
CA GLU A 481 42.85 14.87 9.44
C GLU A 481 41.52 15.41 8.87
N GLU A 482 40.70 14.54 8.29
CA GLU A 482 39.36 14.88 7.80
C GLU A 482 38.49 15.46 8.92
N TYR A 483 38.51 14.83 10.09
CA TYR A 483 37.71 15.29 11.23
C TYR A 483 38.19 16.64 11.78
N GLU A 484 39.51 16.88 11.84
CA GLU A 484 40.06 18.19 12.25
C GLU A 484 39.60 19.30 11.30
N GLN A 485 39.57 19.03 9.99
CA GLN A 485 39.07 19.98 9.00
C GLN A 485 37.56 20.22 9.15
N ALA A 486 36.77 19.18 9.41
CA ALA A 486 35.34 19.32 9.70
C ALA A 486 35.10 20.16 10.97
N LEU A 487 35.93 20.00 12.01
CA LEU A 487 35.87 20.84 13.22
C LEU A 487 36.18 22.31 12.92
N LYS A 488 37.19 22.61 12.10
CA LYS A 488 37.50 23.98 11.69
C LYS A 488 36.33 24.62 10.93
N LEU A 489 35.70 23.88 10.02
CA LEU A 489 34.51 24.35 9.32
C LEU A 489 33.34 24.58 10.28
N LYS A 490 33.14 23.68 11.25
CA LYS A 490 32.12 23.81 12.31
C LYS A 490 32.32 25.11 13.11
N GLU A 491 33.55 25.42 13.48
CA GLU A 491 33.90 26.65 14.20
C GLU A 491 33.63 27.90 13.35
N GLN A 492 33.98 27.88 12.06
CA GLN A 492 33.72 28.97 11.12
C GLN A 492 32.22 29.24 10.97
N VAL A 493 31.41 28.20 10.72
CA VAL A 493 29.95 28.32 10.61
C VAL A 493 29.35 28.83 11.92
N THR A 494 29.84 28.35 13.07
CA THR A 494 29.39 28.81 14.39
C THR A 494 29.72 30.28 14.62
N ALA A 495 30.93 30.71 14.25
CA ALA A 495 31.34 32.11 14.37
C ALA A 495 30.49 33.03 13.48
N ALA A 496 30.17 32.59 12.25
CA ALA A 496 29.25 33.30 11.36
C ALA A 496 27.83 33.39 11.96
N LEU A 497 27.29 32.31 12.54
CA LEU A 497 25.99 32.33 13.23
C LEU A 497 25.97 33.30 14.43
N GLN A 498 27.04 33.31 15.21
CA GLN A 498 27.17 34.21 16.36
C GLN A 498 27.20 35.67 15.91
N ALA A 499 27.96 35.97 14.84
CA ALA A 499 28.11 37.30 14.26
C ALA A 499 26.94 37.73 13.36
N ASN A 500 25.95 36.86 13.13
CA ASN A 500 24.89 37.05 12.13
C ASN A 500 25.45 37.35 10.72
N GLY A 501 26.55 36.68 10.37
CA GLY A 501 27.23 36.78 9.09
C GLY A 501 26.65 35.85 8.04
N THR A 502 27.06 36.04 6.78
CA THR A 502 26.68 35.15 5.68
C THR A 502 27.37 33.81 5.81
N ILE A 503 26.64 32.72 5.58
CA ILE A 503 27.16 31.35 5.57
C ILE A 503 26.95 30.78 4.17
N HIS A 504 28.00 30.20 3.58
CA HIS A 504 27.87 29.58 2.28
C HIS A 504 27.01 28.29 2.36
N PRO A 505 26.05 28.05 1.44
CA PRO A 505 25.21 26.85 1.45
C PRO A 505 25.99 25.53 1.49
N LEU A 506 27.09 25.40 0.73
CA LEU A 506 27.94 24.21 0.76
C LEU A 506 28.66 24.02 2.09
N SER A 507 29.04 25.11 2.77
CA SER A 507 29.64 25.04 4.12
C SER A 507 28.64 24.48 5.12
N LEU A 508 27.37 24.88 5.00
CA LEU A 508 26.30 24.35 5.83
C LEU A 508 26.01 22.87 5.52
N ALA A 509 25.93 22.48 4.24
CA ALA A 509 25.76 21.10 3.84
C ALA A 509 26.93 20.19 4.27
N ALA A 510 28.17 20.67 4.12
CA ALA A 510 29.37 19.98 4.58
C ALA A 510 29.37 19.82 6.10
N ALA A 511 29.08 20.89 6.87
CA ALA A 511 28.97 20.80 8.33
C ALA A 511 27.88 19.79 8.75
N ALA A 512 26.72 19.83 8.09
CA ALA A 512 25.59 18.92 8.34
C ALA A 512 25.90 17.44 8.04
N ALA A 513 26.89 17.15 7.21
CA ALA A 513 27.32 15.80 6.87
C ALA A 513 28.25 15.17 7.93
N TYR A 514 28.82 15.97 8.83
CA TYR A 514 29.65 15.48 9.95
C TYR A 514 28.99 15.67 11.32
N PHE A 515 28.13 16.68 11.46
CA PHE A 515 27.51 17.03 12.73
C PHE A 515 26.01 17.33 12.54
N PRO A 516 25.14 16.94 13.49
CA PRO A 516 23.77 17.45 13.51
C PRO A 516 23.79 18.98 13.57
N LEU A 517 23.15 19.67 12.64
CA LEU A 517 23.14 21.14 12.65
C LEU A 517 22.58 21.72 13.96
N ARG A 518 21.59 21.04 14.59
CA ARG A 518 21.09 21.40 15.93
C ARG A 518 22.18 21.48 17.02
N SER A 519 23.28 20.74 16.86
CA SER A 519 24.41 20.73 17.81
C SER A 519 25.32 21.96 17.71
N LEU A 520 25.13 22.81 16.70
CA LEU A 520 25.84 24.07 16.57
C LEU A 520 25.29 25.09 17.59
N PRO A 521 26.16 25.87 18.26
CA PRO A 521 25.71 27.03 19.03
C PRO A 521 24.93 28.00 18.14
N PHE A 522 23.80 28.51 18.65
CA PHE A 522 22.90 29.42 17.93
C PHE A 522 22.26 28.83 16.65
N ALA A 523 22.17 27.50 16.53
CA ALA A 523 21.60 26.83 15.35
C ALA A 523 20.18 27.28 15.00
N GLU A 524 19.37 27.71 15.97
CA GLU A 524 18.04 28.24 15.75
C GLU A 524 18.01 29.46 14.82
N ARG A 525 19.09 30.25 14.79
CA ARG A 525 19.22 31.40 13.88
C ARG A 525 19.27 31.00 12.42
N LEU A 526 19.66 29.77 12.10
CA LEU A 526 19.59 29.25 10.73
C LEU A 526 18.17 29.34 10.16
N LEU A 527 17.14 29.27 11.01
CA LEU A 527 15.73 29.36 10.62
C LEU A 527 15.25 30.80 10.38
N ASP A 528 16.03 31.81 10.78
CA ASP A 528 15.72 33.23 10.56
C ASP A 528 16.11 33.70 9.15
N HIS A 529 16.89 32.89 8.43
CA HIS A 529 17.37 33.18 7.07
C HIS A 529 16.56 32.45 6.00
N SER A 530 16.49 33.04 4.80
CA SER A 530 15.93 32.37 3.62
C SER A 530 17.01 31.52 2.95
N TRP A 531 16.70 30.24 2.74
CA TRP A 531 17.60 29.27 2.13
C TRP A 531 17.00 28.67 0.85
N PRO A 532 17.84 28.18 -0.09
CA PRO A 532 17.37 27.33 -1.19
C PRO A 532 16.64 26.08 -0.67
N ASP A 533 15.67 25.56 -1.43
CA ASP A 533 14.80 24.45 -1.00
C ASP A 533 15.58 23.24 -0.44
N PRO A 534 16.71 22.81 -1.03
CA PRO A 534 17.40 21.62 -0.51
C PRO A 534 18.14 21.86 0.80
N ILE A 535 18.61 23.08 1.05
CA ILE A 535 19.11 23.49 2.36
C ILE A 535 17.96 23.66 3.35
N ALA A 536 16.82 24.20 2.94
CA ALA A 536 15.64 24.29 3.78
C ALA A 536 15.17 22.89 4.22
N ALA A 537 15.21 21.89 3.33
CA ALA A 537 14.91 20.49 3.64
C ALA A 537 15.91 19.88 4.62
N LEU A 538 17.19 20.27 4.56
CA LEU A 538 18.23 19.88 5.50
C LEU A 538 18.01 20.50 6.88
N LEU A 539 17.66 21.80 6.94
CA LEU A 539 17.34 22.51 8.18
C LEU A 539 16.05 22.01 8.83
N LEU A 540 15.05 21.65 8.03
CA LEU A 540 13.84 20.98 8.51
C LEU A 540 14.24 19.72 9.29
N GLN A 541 15.02 18.83 8.66
CA GLN A 541 15.41 17.54 9.23
C GLN A 541 16.37 17.67 10.43
N GLN A 542 17.37 18.54 10.35
CA GLN A 542 18.47 18.57 11.33
C GLN A 542 18.35 19.66 12.39
N VAL A 543 17.42 20.61 12.26
CA VAL A 543 17.21 21.71 13.23
C VAL A 543 15.76 21.79 13.69
N GLN A 544 14.82 22.01 12.79
CA GLN A 544 13.42 22.26 13.14
C GLN A 544 12.74 21.04 13.77
N GLU A 545 12.95 19.85 13.20
CA GLU A 545 12.45 18.59 13.73
C GLU A 545 12.97 18.29 15.14
N PRO A 546 14.30 18.28 15.41
CA PRO A 546 14.85 18.16 16.76
C PRO A 546 14.32 19.20 17.77
N LEU A 547 14.17 20.47 17.35
CA LEU A 547 13.59 21.52 18.22
C LEU A 547 12.13 21.25 18.56
N LYS A 548 11.37 20.62 17.67
CA LYS A 548 9.99 20.20 17.95
C LYS A 548 9.96 19.01 18.92
N GLU A 549 10.88 18.06 18.78
CA GLU A 549 11.04 16.94 19.70
C GLU A 549 11.43 17.41 21.12
N GLU A 550 12.39 18.33 21.23
CA GLU A 550 12.81 18.93 22.50
C GLU A 550 11.65 19.61 23.24
N ARG A 551 10.79 20.33 22.51
CA ARG A 551 9.59 20.98 23.08
C ARG A 551 8.54 19.98 23.58
N ASN A 552 8.48 18.79 23.01
CA ASN A 552 7.53 17.75 23.40
C ASN A 552 7.94 17.03 24.70
N LEU A 553 9.23 17.06 25.08
CA LEU A 553 9.73 16.36 26.27
C LEU A 553 8.99 16.74 27.56
N SER A 554 8.69 18.03 27.75
CA SER A 554 8.00 18.51 28.95
C SER A 554 6.53 18.11 29.03
N HIS A 555 5.95 17.63 27.93
CA HIS A 555 4.53 17.27 27.82
C HIS A 555 4.31 15.76 27.74
N LEU A 556 5.38 14.96 27.70
CA LEU A 556 5.27 13.51 27.58
C LEU A 556 4.84 12.91 28.94
N PRO A 557 3.71 12.19 29.01
CA PRO A 557 3.27 11.57 30.25
C PRO A 557 4.21 10.42 30.64
N SER A 558 4.47 10.28 31.94
CA SER A 558 5.20 9.15 32.52
C SER A 558 4.22 8.33 33.35
N LEU A 559 4.04 7.05 33.00
CA LEU A 559 3.07 6.16 33.66
C LEU A 559 3.69 5.40 34.84
N THR A 560 4.99 5.15 34.79
CA THR A 560 5.67 4.34 35.80
C THR A 560 7.07 4.89 36.08
N ALA A 561 7.58 4.64 37.29
CA ALA A 561 8.97 4.91 37.60
C ALA A 561 9.87 3.86 36.90
N ILE A 562 11.03 4.32 36.42
CA ILE A 562 12.07 3.47 35.83
C ILE A 562 13.17 3.32 36.87
N VAL A 563 13.15 2.21 37.61
CA VAL A 563 14.07 1.95 38.74
C VAL A 563 14.87 0.66 38.60
N ASP A 564 14.50 -0.24 37.69
CA ASP A 564 15.28 -1.44 37.40
C ASP A 564 16.62 -1.07 36.77
N ASP A 565 17.71 -1.73 37.20
CA ASP A 565 19.08 -1.42 36.76
C ASP A 565 19.28 -1.67 35.25
N THR A 566 18.69 -2.73 34.70
CA THR A 566 18.74 -3.00 33.26
C THR A 566 17.90 -1.97 32.50
N SER A 567 16.68 -1.68 32.95
CA SER A 567 15.85 -0.63 32.36
C SER A 567 16.53 0.75 32.39
N CYS A 568 17.23 1.10 33.47
CA CYS A 568 17.97 2.36 33.57
C CYS A 568 19.16 2.42 32.60
N ARG A 569 19.92 1.32 32.45
CA ARG A 569 21.02 1.25 31.48
C ARG A 569 20.51 1.37 30.04
N VAL A 570 19.47 0.62 29.69
CA VAL A 570 18.83 0.68 28.37
C VAL A 570 18.29 2.07 28.08
N ARG A 571 17.56 2.68 29.04
CA ARG A 571 17.09 4.07 28.91
C ARG A 571 18.24 5.02 28.62
N ASN A 572 19.29 5.02 29.45
CA ASN A 572 20.40 5.95 29.30
C ASN A 572 21.10 5.80 27.93
N GLN A 573 21.24 4.57 27.42
CA GLN A 573 21.78 4.29 26.08
C GLN A 573 20.99 4.96 24.95
N TYR A 574 19.66 4.97 25.05
CA TYR A 574 18.78 5.63 24.08
C TYR A 574 18.55 7.11 24.36
N GLU A 575 18.71 7.59 25.60
CA GLU A 575 18.64 9.04 25.90
C GLU A 575 19.87 9.78 25.35
N GLU A 576 21.05 9.14 25.37
CA GLU A 576 22.28 9.69 24.79
C GLU A 576 22.28 9.64 23.25
N ASN A 577 21.72 8.59 22.64
CA ASN A 577 21.62 8.40 21.19
C ASN A 577 20.25 7.79 20.80
N PRO A 578 19.19 8.61 20.62
CA PRO A 578 17.80 8.13 20.54
C PRO A 578 17.37 7.66 19.15
N TYR A 579 17.81 6.51 18.64
CA TYR A 579 17.49 6.07 17.27
C TYR A 579 17.43 4.53 17.16
N PRO A 580 16.77 3.94 16.14
CA PRO A 580 16.83 4.30 14.70
C PRO A 580 15.87 5.38 14.18
N ARG A 581 16.34 6.18 13.21
CA ARG A 581 15.57 7.20 12.44
C ARG A 581 14.92 6.57 11.20
N TRP A 582 13.60 6.45 11.19
CA TRP A 582 12.86 6.10 9.97
C TRP A 582 12.22 7.36 9.37
N ILE A 583 12.33 7.54 8.05
CA ILE A 583 11.94 8.81 7.41
C ILE A 583 10.49 8.82 6.98
N LYS A 584 10.02 7.76 6.33
CA LYS A 584 8.65 7.62 5.85
C LYS A 584 8.10 6.24 6.19
N VAL A 585 6.79 6.18 6.39
CA VAL A 585 6.03 4.93 6.52
C VAL A 585 4.77 5.04 5.66
N PRO A 586 4.37 3.95 4.99
CA PRO A 586 3.15 3.96 4.18
C PRO A 586 1.94 4.12 5.09
N LEU A 587 1.02 5.02 4.72
CA LEU A 587 -0.27 5.17 5.38
C LEU A 587 -1.29 4.19 4.79
N ARG A 588 -1.93 3.41 5.65
CA ARG A 588 -2.95 2.43 5.33
C ARG A 588 -4.10 2.61 6.32
N PRO A 589 -5.27 3.13 5.92
CA PRO A 589 -6.39 3.21 6.83
C PRO A 589 -6.81 1.79 7.26
N GLY A 590 -6.87 1.54 8.56
CA GLY A 590 -7.34 0.28 9.11
C GLY A 590 -8.80 0.04 8.73
N SER A 591 -9.04 -0.99 7.93
CA SER A 591 -10.38 -1.32 7.43
C SER A 591 -10.94 -2.63 8.01
N GLU A 592 -10.08 -3.46 8.60
CA GLU A 592 -10.43 -4.81 9.07
C GLU A 592 -10.67 -4.87 10.58
N LEU A 593 -11.59 -5.75 10.98
CA LEU A 593 -11.74 -6.16 12.36
C LEU A 593 -10.61 -7.13 12.74
N VAL A 594 -10.22 -7.17 14.02
CA VAL A 594 -9.15 -8.06 14.51
C VAL A 594 -9.38 -9.51 14.11
N ASP A 595 -10.59 -10.03 14.32
CA ASP A 595 -10.94 -11.41 13.96
C ASP A 595 -10.75 -11.68 12.46
N ARG A 596 -11.20 -10.76 11.60
CA ARG A 596 -11.05 -10.89 10.14
C ARG A 596 -9.58 -10.87 9.72
N TYR A 597 -8.79 -9.98 10.33
CA TYR A 597 -7.36 -9.88 10.09
C TYR A 597 -6.63 -11.17 10.49
N LEU A 598 -6.97 -11.76 11.63
CA LEU A 598 -6.35 -13.01 12.08
C LEU A 598 -6.85 -14.21 11.28
N SER A 599 -8.14 -14.29 10.93
CA SER A 599 -8.68 -15.36 10.10
C SER A 599 -8.13 -15.34 8.68
N SER A 600 -7.84 -14.17 8.11
CA SER A 600 -7.22 -14.09 6.78
C SER A 600 -5.78 -14.59 6.80
N ARG A 601 -5.06 -14.34 7.90
CA ARG A 601 -3.65 -14.72 8.06
C ARG A 601 -3.47 -16.17 8.54
N PHE A 602 -4.39 -16.65 9.38
CA PHE A 602 -4.37 -17.98 9.99
C PHE A 602 -5.73 -18.69 9.78
N PRO A 603 -6.12 -18.96 8.52
CA PRO A 603 -7.49 -19.41 8.18
C PRO A 603 -7.89 -20.75 8.79
N TYR A 604 -6.92 -21.58 9.17
CA TYR A 604 -7.14 -22.91 9.73
C TYR A 604 -6.81 -22.99 11.24
N ALA A 605 -6.28 -21.92 11.83
CA ALA A 605 -6.03 -21.86 13.26
C ALA A 605 -7.36 -21.75 14.02
N ARG A 606 -7.48 -22.48 15.12
CA ARG A 606 -8.67 -22.41 15.98
C ARG A 606 -8.46 -21.35 17.04
N PHE A 607 -9.29 -20.31 17.04
CA PHE A 607 -9.30 -19.27 18.05
C PHE A 607 -10.73 -18.74 18.27
N GLU A 608 -10.98 -18.20 19.46
CA GLU A 608 -12.30 -17.67 19.82
C GLU A 608 -12.51 -16.27 19.24
N SER A 609 -13.57 -16.09 18.46
CA SER A 609 -13.91 -14.78 17.88
C SER A 609 -14.41 -13.81 18.96
N SER A 610 -14.40 -12.53 18.64
CA SER A 610 -14.94 -11.47 19.48
C SER A 610 -16.47 -11.53 19.56
N ALA A 611 -17.14 -12.06 18.53
CA ALA A 611 -18.60 -12.20 18.44
C ALA A 611 -19.19 -13.30 19.36
N SER A 612 -18.42 -14.36 19.65
CA SER A 612 -18.85 -15.43 20.55
C SER A 612 -18.86 -15.04 22.04
N ARG A 613 -18.46 -13.81 22.39
CA ARG A 613 -18.16 -13.38 23.77
C ARG A 613 -19.33 -12.71 24.52
N GLY A 614 -20.57 -12.73 23.99
CA GLY A 614 -21.78 -12.29 24.70
C GLY A 614 -21.83 -10.83 25.19
N HIS A 615 -20.79 -10.04 24.94
CA HIS A 615 -20.59 -8.68 25.46
C HIS A 615 -20.06 -7.73 24.39
N ARG A 616 -20.77 -7.60 23.28
CA ARG A 616 -20.74 -6.43 22.39
C ARG A 616 -21.91 -6.56 21.43
N ASN A 617 -22.86 -5.62 21.51
CA ASN A 617 -23.73 -5.35 20.37
C ASN A 617 -22.80 -4.93 19.24
N GLU A 618 -22.82 -5.64 18.10
CA GLU A 618 -22.09 -5.33 16.87
C GLU A 618 -22.57 -4.03 16.20
N SER A 619 -22.82 -2.98 16.99
CA SER A 619 -22.90 -1.64 16.47
C SER A 619 -21.46 -1.17 16.18
N VAL A 620 -21.30 -0.51 15.04
CA VAL A 620 -20.06 -0.01 14.41
C VAL A 620 -19.27 1.02 15.28
N LYS A 621 -19.54 1.11 16.60
CA LYS A 621 -19.13 2.22 17.48
C LYS A 621 -18.06 1.92 18.54
N ASP A 622 -17.69 0.67 18.81
CA ASP A 622 -16.72 0.39 19.89
C ASP A 622 -15.28 0.40 19.38
N ALA A 623 -14.43 1.21 20.03
CA ALA A 623 -12.99 1.28 19.76
C ALA A 623 -12.27 0.02 20.30
N ILE A 624 -11.22 -0.40 19.61
CA ILE A 624 -10.35 -1.52 20.00
C ILE A 624 -9.15 -0.94 20.75
N GLU A 625 -8.94 -1.35 22.00
CA GLU A 625 -7.82 -0.84 22.81
C GLU A 625 -6.57 -1.70 22.54
N VAL A 626 -5.50 -1.07 22.08
CA VAL A 626 -4.24 -1.72 21.71
C VAL A 626 -3.09 -1.16 22.55
N LEU A 627 -2.27 -2.04 23.13
CA LEU A 627 -1.00 -1.65 23.75
C LEU A 627 0.16 -2.05 22.84
N VAL A 628 1.07 -1.12 22.57
CA VAL A 628 2.37 -1.41 21.96
C VAL A 628 3.45 -1.18 23.02
N ALA A 629 4.03 -2.26 23.50
CA ALA A 629 5.04 -2.27 24.56
C ALA A 629 6.45 -2.30 23.96
N GLY A 630 7.27 -1.28 24.27
CA GLY A 630 8.58 -1.08 23.67
C GLY A 630 8.47 -0.53 22.24
N CYS A 631 7.75 0.58 22.06
CA CYS A 631 7.46 1.10 20.74
C CYS A 631 8.64 1.78 20.03
N GLY A 632 9.78 1.98 20.73
CA GLY A 632 10.96 2.66 20.21
C GLY A 632 10.60 4.02 19.62
N THR A 633 11.03 4.26 18.38
CA THR A 633 10.75 5.50 17.64
C THR A 633 9.38 5.52 16.92
N GLY A 634 8.46 4.62 17.27
CA GLY A 634 7.03 4.72 16.93
C GLY A 634 6.57 4.07 15.63
N ARG A 635 7.49 3.54 14.79
CA ARG A 635 7.14 2.88 13.52
C ARG A 635 6.13 1.76 13.71
N HIS A 636 6.35 0.92 14.73
CA HIS A 636 5.47 -0.19 15.08
C HIS A 636 4.12 0.29 15.63
N ALA A 637 4.11 1.33 16.47
CA ALA A 637 2.88 1.93 16.99
C ALA A 637 1.98 2.47 15.87
N ILE A 638 2.57 3.17 14.90
CA ILE A 638 1.88 3.67 13.71
C ILE A 638 1.31 2.53 12.86
N ALA A 639 2.05 1.43 12.70
CA ALA A 639 1.55 0.25 12.00
C ALA A 639 0.40 -0.43 12.75
N ALA A 640 0.44 -0.49 14.09
CA ALA A 640 -0.64 -1.06 14.90
C ALA A 640 -1.91 -0.21 14.84
N ALA A 641 -1.78 1.12 14.91
CA ALA A 641 -2.90 2.08 14.83
C ALA A 641 -3.66 2.02 13.51
N GLN A 642 -3.00 1.55 12.48
CA GLN A 642 -3.48 1.43 11.11
C GLN A 642 -3.94 0.01 10.74
N ARG A 643 -3.67 -0.98 11.60
CA ARG A 643 -3.98 -2.38 11.29
C ARG A 643 -5.46 -2.69 11.46
N PHE A 644 -6.07 -2.15 12.52
CA PHE A 644 -7.44 -2.47 12.90
C PHE A 644 -8.36 -1.27 12.77
N LYS A 645 -9.59 -1.54 12.34
CA LYS A 645 -10.66 -0.56 12.31
C LYS A 645 -10.96 -0.05 13.72
N ASN A 646 -11.03 1.28 13.89
CA ASN A 646 -11.28 1.95 15.17
C ASN A 646 -10.29 1.58 16.30
N ALA A 647 -9.02 1.30 15.98
CA ALA A 647 -7.99 1.09 17.00
C ALA A 647 -7.71 2.37 17.79
N ASN A 648 -7.51 2.24 19.10
CA ASN A 648 -6.94 3.25 19.98
C ASN A 648 -5.66 2.68 20.60
N VAL A 649 -4.52 3.29 20.30
CA VAL A 649 -3.20 2.73 20.65
C VAL A 649 -2.60 3.51 21.82
N LEU A 650 -2.24 2.80 22.88
CA LEU A 650 -1.23 3.25 23.83
C LEU A 650 0.12 2.67 23.42
N ALA A 651 1.09 3.52 23.16
CA ALA A 651 2.46 3.14 22.83
C ALA A 651 3.40 3.59 23.95
N VAL A 652 4.13 2.63 24.53
CA VAL A 652 5.04 2.89 25.66
C VAL A 652 6.47 2.49 25.36
N ASP A 653 7.41 3.26 25.89
CA ASP A 653 8.85 2.99 25.79
C ASP A 653 9.59 3.58 27.01
N LEU A 654 10.85 3.16 27.21
CA LEU A 654 11.72 3.68 28.27
C LEU A 654 12.27 5.07 27.91
N SER A 655 12.58 5.32 26.64
CA SER A 655 13.25 6.55 26.18
C SER A 655 12.25 7.66 25.84
N SER A 656 12.32 8.76 26.59
CA SER A 656 11.49 9.94 26.33
C SER A 656 11.85 10.59 25.00
N ARG A 657 13.13 10.52 24.60
CA ARG A 657 13.61 11.02 23.31
C ARG A 657 13.04 10.22 22.14
N SER A 658 13.06 8.88 22.22
CA SER A 658 12.46 8.01 21.19
C SER A 658 10.96 8.26 21.06
N LEU A 659 10.26 8.44 22.19
CA LEU A 659 8.84 8.77 22.21
C LEU A 659 8.52 10.15 21.63
N CYS A 660 9.37 11.16 21.85
CA CYS A 660 9.19 12.48 21.26
C CYS A 660 9.36 12.46 19.73
N TYR A 661 10.30 11.67 19.23
CA TYR A 661 10.43 11.39 17.80
C TYR A 661 9.17 10.71 17.26
N ALA A 662 8.74 9.61 17.91
CA ALA A 662 7.54 8.86 17.55
C ALA A 662 6.30 9.76 17.48
N LYS A 663 6.10 10.60 18.50
CA LYS A 663 5.02 11.58 18.56
C LYS A 663 5.09 12.58 17.42
N ARG A 664 6.25 13.19 17.16
CA ARG A 664 6.41 14.15 16.06
C ARG A 664 6.04 13.52 14.71
N LYS A 665 6.58 12.33 14.41
CA LYS A 665 6.28 11.63 13.15
C LYS A 665 4.80 11.26 13.04
N THR A 666 4.19 10.86 14.15
CA THR A 666 2.74 10.57 14.21
C THR A 666 1.91 11.82 13.90
N ASP A 667 2.29 12.97 14.47
CA ASP A 667 1.64 14.27 14.22
C ASP A 667 1.80 14.70 12.75
N GLU A 668 2.99 14.51 12.15
CA GLU A 668 3.26 14.78 10.71
C GLU A 668 2.36 13.96 9.79
N LEU A 669 2.16 12.69 10.13
CA LEU A 669 1.31 11.76 9.38
C LEU A 669 -0.18 11.95 9.64
N CYS A 670 -0.56 12.88 10.51
CA CYS A 670 -1.94 13.14 10.93
C CYS A 670 -2.65 11.90 11.51
N VAL A 671 -1.91 10.97 12.11
CA VAL A 671 -2.47 9.78 12.79
C VAL A 671 -2.87 10.19 14.21
N ARG A 672 -4.17 10.11 14.54
CA ARG A 672 -4.72 10.71 15.77
C ARG A 672 -5.09 9.71 16.87
N ASN A 673 -4.99 8.42 16.58
CA ASN A 673 -5.42 7.34 17.46
C ASN A 673 -4.26 6.65 18.18
N ILE A 674 -3.20 7.42 18.49
CA ILE A 674 -2.03 6.94 19.24
C ILE A 674 -1.73 7.93 20.36
N GLU A 675 -1.53 7.41 21.56
CA GLU A 675 -1.00 8.14 22.69
C GLU A 675 0.33 7.52 23.10
N TYR A 676 1.35 8.36 23.25
CA TYR A 676 2.69 7.97 23.67
C TYR A 676 2.90 8.28 25.14
N ALA A 677 3.50 7.36 25.89
CA ALA A 677 3.85 7.58 27.28
C ALA A 677 5.14 6.85 27.68
N GLN A 678 5.93 7.46 28.55
CA GLN A 678 7.10 6.81 29.11
C GLN A 678 6.68 5.78 30.16
N ALA A 679 7.15 4.55 30.04
CA ALA A 679 6.90 3.52 31.04
C ALA A 679 7.96 2.41 31.00
N ASP A 680 8.29 1.88 32.17
CA ASP A 680 8.88 0.56 32.35
C ASP A 680 7.78 -0.51 32.35
N ILE A 681 7.89 -1.50 31.45
CA ILE A 681 6.92 -2.60 31.32
C ILE A 681 6.88 -3.52 32.54
N LEU A 682 7.98 -3.60 33.32
CA LEU A 682 8.02 -4.39 34.56
C LEU A 682 7.13 -3.79 35.66
N ASN A 683 6.94 -2.47 35.60
CA ASN A 683 6.14 -1.69 36.55
C ASN A 683 4.77 -1.29 35.99
N LEU A 684 4.43 -1.72 34.78
CA LEU A 684 3.14 -1.43 34.17
C LEU A 684 2.07 -2.39 34.71
N ASP A 685 0.97 -1.81 35.17
CA ASP A 685 -0.15 -2.51 35.80
C ASP A 685 -1.47 -1.76 35.58
N SER A 686 -2.57 -2.27 36.12
CA SER A 686 -3.90 -1.65 35.93
C SER A 686 -4.02 -0.28 36.61
N GLU A 687 -3.25 -0.03 37.67
CA GLU A 687 -3.30 1.23 38.44
C GLU A 687 -2.56 2.35 37.71
N SER A 688 -1.36 2.06 37.19
CA SER A 688 -0.57 2.99 36.38
C SER A 688 -1.29 3.44 35.10
N ILE A 689 -2.17 2.62 34.54
CA ILE A 689 -3.02 3.00 33.40
C ILE A 689 -4.43 3.50 33.79
N ALA A 690 -4.77 3.49 35.09
CA ALA A 690 -6.13 3.80 35.56
C ALA A 690 -6.54 5.25 35.28
N ALA A 691 -5.58 6.18 35.30
CA ALA A 691 -5.79 7.60 34.96
C ALA A 691 -6.37 7.81 33.54
N ARG A 692 -6.28 6.79 32.68
CA ARG A 692 -6.82 6.76 31.31
C ARG A 692 -8.20 6.10 31.20
N GLY A 693 -8.86 5.84 32.33
CA GLY A 693 -10.19 5.22 32.37
C GLY A 693 -10.18 3.70 32.50
N SER A 694 -9.10 3.11 33.03
CA SER A 694 -9.01 1.69 33.47
C SER A 694 -9.54 0.66 32.46
N LYS A 695 -9.02 0.65 31.22
CA LYS A 695 -9.38 -0.38 30.24
C LYS A 695 -8.22 -1.34 30.03
N LEU A 696 -8.49 -2.63 30.26
CA LEU A 696 -7.67 -3.72 29.73
C LEU A 696 -7.64 -3.66 28.19
N PHE A 697 -6.58 -4.18 27.60
CA PHE A 697 -6.37 -4.16 26.15
C PHE A 697 -7.00 -5.37 25.46
N ASP A 698 -7.54 -5.14 24.26
CA ASP A 698 -8.02 -6.20 23.37
C ASP A 698 -6.84 -6.85 22.62
N VAL A 699 -5.81 -6.06 22.30
CA VAL A 699 -4.57 -6.51 21.64
C VAL A 699 -3.34 -5.93 22.34
N ILE A 700 -2.31 -6.75 22.57
CA ILE A 700 -0.99 -6.28 23.03
C ILE A 700 0.10 -6.71 22.05
N GLU A 701 0.89 -5.77 21.55
CA GLU A 701 2.05 -6.06 20.70
C GLU A 701 3.34 -5.74 21.46
N ALA A 702 4.22 -6.73 21.59
CA ALA A 702 5.53 -6.61 22.24
C ALA A 702 6.59 -7.23 21.32
N VAL A 703 7.05 -6.43 20.36
CA VAL A 703 8.00 -6.84 19.32
C VAL A 703 9.27 -6.04 19.53
N GLY A 704 10.36 -6.68 19.99
CA GLY A 704 11.63 -5.98 20.20
C GLY A 704 11.98 -5.62 21.65
N VAL A 705 11.19 -6.03 22.66
CA VAL A 705 11.42 -5.60 24.06
C VAL A 705 11.70 -6.75 25.03
N LEU A 706 10.95 -7.85 24.95
CA LEU A 706 10.97 -8.90 25.99
C LEU A 706 12.36 -9.57 26.10
N HIS A 707 13.04 -9.80 24.98
CA HIS A 707 14.33 -10.47 24.93
C HIS A 707 15.51 -9.62 25.44
N HIS A 708 15.30 -8.34 25.76
CA HIS A 708 16.31 -7.47 26.36
C HIS A 708 16.18 -7.38 27.89
N LEU A 709 15.11 -7.92 28.48
CA LEU A 709 14.90 -7.92 29.92
C LEU A 709 15.84 -8.90 30.63
N SER A 710 16.05 -8.69 31.93
CA SER A 710 16.70 -9.66 32.82
C SER A 710 15.90 -10.95 33.00
N ASP A 711 14.59 -10.83 33.04
CA ASP A 711 13.65 -11.93 33.04
C ASP A 711 12.54 -11.65 32.00
N PRO A 712 12.71 -12.17 30.77
CA PRO A 712 11.71 -12.00 29.71
C PRO A 712 10.31 -12.54 30.09
N LEU A 713 10.25 -13.63 30.84
CA LEU A 713 8.98 -14.28 31.19
C LEU A 713 8.21 -13.46 32.23
N LEU A 714 8.92 -12.82 33.17
CA LEU A 714 8.33 -11.83 34.08
C LEU A 714 7.69 -10.66 33.31
N GLY A 715 8.42 -10.10 32.33
CA GLY A 715 7.88 -9.05 31.46
C GLY A 715 6.65 -9.50 30.69
N TRP A 716 6.66 -10.73 30.16
CA TRP A 716 5.51 -11.29 29.45
C TRP A 716 4.30 -11.46 30.38
N ARG A 717 4.50 -11.97 31.61
CA ARG A 717 3.44 -12.08 32.63
C ARG A 717 2.82 -10.72 32.97
N LYS A 718 3.63 -9.66 33.08
CA LYS A 718 3.16 -8.29 33.33
C LYS A 718 2.23 -7.82 32.20
N LEU A 719 2.66 -7.95 30.95
CA LEU A 719 1.82 -7.60 29.80
C LEU A 719 0.55 -8.46 29.73
N LEU A 720 0.65 -9.76 29.99
CA LEU A 720 -0.50 -10.67 29.99
C LEU A 720 -1.57 -10.29 31.02
N SER A 721 -1.17 -9.69 32.15
CA SER A 721 -2.09 -9.20 33.18
C SER A 721 -2.97 -8.02 32.69
N LEU A 722 -2.50 -7.27 31.69
CA LEU A 722 -3.20 -6.13 31.09
C LEU A 722 -4.09 -6.53 29.92
N LEU A 723 -4.00 -7.79 29.46
CA LEU A 723 -4.79 -8.31 28.35
C LEU A 723 -6.13 -8.86 28.83
N ARG A 724 -7.21 -8.50 28.12
CA ARG A 724 -8.55 -9.05 28.35
C ARG A 724 -8.58 -10.58 28.16
N PRO A 725 -9.46 -11.30 28.86
CA PRO A 725 -9.78 -12.69 28.51
C PRO A 725 -10.19 -12.80 27.02
N GLY A 726 -9.63 -13.79 26.31
CA GLY A 726 -9.80 -13.93 24.86
C GLY A 726 -9.00 -12.93 24.01
N GLY A 727 -8.29 -11.98 24.62
CA GLY A 727 -7.48 -10.99 23.90
C GLY A 727 -6.30 -11.62 23.15
N PHE A 728 -5.73 -10.87 22.21
CA PHE A 728 -4.64 -11.33 21.37
C PHE A 728 -3.32 -10.66 21.72
N MET A 729 -2.21 -11.39 21.58
CA MET A 729 -0.87 -10.79 21.64
C MET A 729 -0.09 -11.09 20.38
N ARG A 730 0.76 -10.13 19.99
CA ARG A 730 1.80 -10.31 18.99
C ARG A 730 3.16 -10.17 19.64
N ILE A 731 3.97 -11.21 19.55
CA ILE A 731 5.23 -11.32 20.30
C ILE A 731 6.40 -11.48 19.33
N GLY A 732 7.51 -10.81 19.64
CA GLY A 732 8.78 -10.89 18.91
C GLY A 732 9.95 -11.32 19.82
N LEU A 733 10.59 -12.45 19.51
CA LEU A 733 11.72 -13.01 20.29
C LEU A 733 12.87 -13.42 19.36
N TYR A 734 14.12 -13.07 19.68
CA TYR A 734 15.28 -13.41 18.84
C TYR A 734 15.48 -14.93 18.72
N SER A 735 15.74 -15.39 17.49
CA SER A 735 15.97 -16.81 17.17
C SER A 735 17.43 -17.18 17.42
N GLU A 736 17.67 -18.24 18.20
CA GLU A 736 19.02 -18.78 18.43
C GLU A 736 19.69 -19.18 17.11
N TYR A 737 18.95 -19.82 16.20
CA TYR A 737 19.47 -20.30 14.92
C TYR A 737 19.83 -19.13 14.01
N ALA A 738 18.90 -18.18 13.89
CA ALA A 738 19.03 -17.07 12.98
C ALA A 738 20.13 -16.09 13.42
N ARG A 739 20.45 -16.02 14.71
CA ARG A 739 21.51 -15.14 15.25
C ARG A 739 22.85 -15.82 15.53
N SER A 740 22.99 -17.10 15.19
CA SER A 740 24.23 -17.87 15.39
C SER A 740 25.47 -17.22 14.78
N HIS A 741 25.32 -16.53 13.65
CA HIS A 741 26.40 -15.83 12.95
C HIS A 741 26.96 -14.61 13.70
N LEU A 742 26.17 -13.98 14.57
CA LEU A 742 26.61 -12.83 15.37
C LEU A 742 27.61 -13.23 16.46
N ALA A 743 27.60 -14.49 16.91
CA ALA A 743 28.51 -14.97 17.94
C ALA A 743 29.99 -14.83 17.51
N PHE A 744 30.30 -15.00 16.22
CA PHE A 744 31.64 -14.80 15.71
C PHE A 744 32.05 -13.30 15.75
N ALA A 745 31.16 -12.41 15.29
CA ALA A 745 31.39 -10.97 15.33
C ALA A 745 31.57 -10.42 16.75
N GLN A 746 30.79 -10.91 17.71
CA GLN A 746 30.93 -10.55 19.12
C GLN A 746 32.27 -10.99 19.71
N ARG A 747 32.77 -12.19 19.36
CA ARG A 747 34.12 -12.64 19.76
C ARG A 747 35.21 -11.77 19.16
N PHE A 748 35.07 -11.41 17.88
CA PHE A 748 36.00 -10.50 17.21
C PHE A 748 36.07 -9.14 17.92
N ILE A 749 34.91 -8.56 18.25
CA ILE A 749 34.79 -7.31 19.01
C ILE A 749 35.49 -7.41 20.37
N ALA A 750 35.21 -8.47 21.12
CA ALA A 750 35.81 -8.69 22.43
C ALA A 750 37.34 -8.86 22.36
N GLN A 751 37.86 -9.56 21.35
CA GLN A 751 39.30 -9.77 21.15
C GLN A 751 40.04 -8.48 20.77
N ARG A 752 39.40 -7.60 20.00
CA ARG A 752 39.94 -6.30 19.61
C ARG A 752 39.76 -5.21 20.68
N GLY A 753 38.89 -5.45 21.66
CA GLY A 753 38.64 -4.52 22.76
C GLY A 753 37.77 -3.32 22.39
N TYR A 754 36.97 -3.43 21.33
CA TYR A 754 36.05 -2.36 20.91
C TYR A 754 34.93 -2.17 21.92
N LYS A 755 34.64 -0.90 22.25
CA LYS A 755 33.58 -0.47 23.16
C LYS A 755 32.31 -0.08 22.40
N PRO A 756 31.13 -0.05 23.05
CA PRO A 756 29.86 0.38 22.44
C PRO A 756 29.77 1.91 22.24
N ILE A 757 30.85 2.55 21.78
CA ILE A 757 30.92 4.00 21.50
C ILE A 757 31.09 4.24 20.00
N ALA A 758 30.65 5.40 19.51
CA ALA A 758 30.60 5.69 18.08
C ALA A 758 31.94 5.49 17.35
N GLU A 759 33.06 5.90 17.95
CA GLU A 759 34.40 5.77 17.35
C GLU A 759 34.83 4.31 17.16
N ASP A 760 34.67 3.49 18.20
CA ASP A 760 34.99 2.06 18.16
C ASP A 760 34.05 1.30 17.23
N ILE A 761 32.76 1.67 17.17
CA ILE A 761 31.81 1.11 16.20
C ILE A 761 32.28 1.39 14.77
N ARG A 762 32.64 2.64 14.44
CA ARG A 762 33.15 2.99 13.11
C ARG A 762 34.41 2.20 12.76
N THR A 763 35.36 2.11 13.69
CA THR A 763 36.62 1.40 13.49
C THR A 763 36.40 -0.09 13.28
N CYS A 764 35.60 -0.72 14.15
CA CYS A 764 35.21 -2.12 14.05
C CYS A 764 34.56 -2.43 12.70
N ARG A 765 33.61 -1.58 12.26
CA ARG A 765 32.94 -1.74 10.97
C ARG A 765 33.92 -1.68 9.80
N GLN A 766 34.88 -0.74 9.81
CA GLN A 766 35.89 -0.64 8.76
C GLN A 766 36.79 -1.89 8.71
N GLU A 767 37.19 -2.44 9.86
CA GLU A 767 37.92 -3.71 9.89
C GLU A 767 37.09 -4.87 9.33
N MET A 768 35.80 -4.96 9.65
CA MET A 768 34.90 -5.99 9.12
C MET A 768 34.68 -5.87 7.61
N MET A 769 34.59 -4.65 7.08
CA MET A 769 34.41 -4.36 5.65
C MET A 769 35.70 -4.49 4.82
N SER A 770 36.85 -4.67 5.48
CA SER A 770 38.13 -4.79 4.78
C SER A 770 38.16 -6.01 3.85
N PRO A 771 38.95 -5.98 2.76
CA PRO A 771 39.06 -7.11 1.83
C PRO A 771 39.48 -8.44 2.50
N GLU A 772 40.22 -8.36 3.61
CA GLU A 772 40.67 -9.53 4.37
C GLU A 772 39.55 -10.20 5.18
N ASN A 773 38.56 -9.40 5.61
CA ASN A 773 37.50 -9.83 6.53
C ASN A 773 36.11 -9.91 5.89
N GLY A 774 35.92 -9.30 4.71
CA GLY A 774 34.60 -9.14 4.10
C GLY A 774 33.85 -10.45 3.85
N ASP A 775 34.56 -11.50 3.43
CA ASP A 775 33.96 -12.83 3.27
C ASP A 775 33.58 -13.46 4.61
N THR A 776 34.41 -13.28 5.63
CA THR A 776 34.17 -13.79 6.99
C THR A 776 32.92 -13.17 7.61
N PHE A 777 32.69 -11.88 7.39
CA PHE A 777 31.54 -11.15 7.95
C PHE A 777 30.38 -10.96 6.98
N ARG A 778 30.34 -11.68 5.85
CA ARG A 778 29.34 -11.46 4.78
C ARG A 778 27.90 -11.34 5.28
N GLN A 779 27.48 -12.19 6.22
CA GLN A 779 26.13 -12.15 6.80
C GLN A 779 25.90 -10.86 7.62
N VAL A 780 26.87 -10.46 8.44
CA VAL A 780 26.83 -9.19 9.19
C VAL A 780 26.78 -8.00 8.24
N LEU A 781 27.59 -8.02 7.16
CA LEU A 781 27.65 -6.94 6.16
C LEU A 781 26.38 -6.84 5.31
N SER A 782 25.56 -7.90 5.28
CA SER A 782 24.25 -7.91 4.62
C SER A 782 23.11 -7.45 5.53
N ALA A 783 23.35 -7.37 6.84
CA ALA A 783 22.35 -6.92 7.80
C ALA A 783 22.18 -5.41 7.70
N ARG A 784 20.93 -4.94 7.61
CA ARG A 784 20.61 -3.51 7.52
C ARG A 784 21.06 -2.75 8.77
N ASP A 785 20.86 -3.37 9.93
CA ASP A 785 21.29 -2.89 11.25
C ASP A 785 22.78 -2.54 11.27
N PHE A 786 23.60 -3.18 10.42
CA PHE A 786 25.01 -2.84 10.32
C PHE A 786 25.24 -1.38 9.95
N TYR A 787 24.35 -0.75 9.17
CA TYR A 787 24.54 0.53 8.45
C TYR A 787 24.05 1.78 9.19
N THR A 788 23.65 1.69 10.46
CA THR A 788 23.37 2.83 11.34
C THR A 788 24.14 2.69 12.66
N LEU A 789 24.42 3.77 13.39
CA LEU A 789 25.17 3.64 14.66
C LEU A 789 24.39 2.87 15.72
N SER A 790 23.14 3.27 15.97
CA SER A 790 22.29 2.69 17.03
C SER A 790 21.98 1.21 16.78
N GLU A 791 21.52 0.85 15.59
CA GLU A 791 21.17 -0.54 15.28
C GLU A 791 22.42 -1.43 15.20
N CYS A 792 23.56 -0.90 14.72
CA CYS A 792 24.82 -1.66 14.69
C CYS A 792 25.32 -1.95 16.11
N ARG A 793 25.21 -0.97 17.01
CA ARG A 793 25.48 -1.14 18.43
C ARG A 793 24.57 -2.20 19.04
N ASP A 794 23.26 -2.13 18.80
CA ASP A 794 22.29 -3.06 19.34
C ASP A 794 22.46 -4.49 18.78
N MET A 795 22.91 -4.61 17.53
CA MET A 795 23.21 -5.90 16.90
C MET A 795 24.53 -6.51 17.39
N LEU A 796 25.61 -5.72 17.50
CA LEU A 796 26.97 -6.26 17.66
C LEU A 796 27.59 -6.04 19.05
N PHE A 797 27.16 -5.02 19.79
CA PHE A 797 27.79 -4.59 21.04
C PHE A 797 26.87 -4.71 22.26
N HIS A 798 25.66 -5.26 22.09
CA HIS A 798 24.67 -5.31 23.16
C HIS A 798 25.12 -6.17 24.35
N VAL A 799 24.86 -5.67 25.56
CA VAL A 799 25.36 -6.25 26.83
C VAL A 799 24.49 -7.44 27.29
N GLN A 800 23.21 -7.49 26.89
CA GLN A 800 22.24 -8.47 27.41
C GLN A 800 21.15 -8.85 26.39
N GLU A 801 21.21 -10.05 25.83
CA GLU A 801 20.24 -10.55 24.85
C GLU A 801 19.85 -11.99 25.19
N HIS A 802 18.54 -12.26 25.27
CA HIS A 802 18.00 -13.61 25.37
C HIS A 802 17.62 -14.14 24.00
N ARG A 803 18.15 -15.31 23.64
CA ARG A 803 17.82 -16.03 22.41
C ARG A 803 16.94 -17.22 22.73
N TYR A 804 15.98 -17.46 21.84
CA TYR A 804 14.96 -18.48 22.01
C TYR A 804 15.13 -19.61 21.01
N THR A 805 14.62 -20.78 21.38
CA THR A 805 14.33 -21.87 20.46
C THR A 805 12.82 -22.09 20.47
N LEU A 806 12.28 -22.67 19.40
CA LEU A 806 10.86 -23.00 19.36
C LEU A 806 10.39 -23.95 20.49
N PRO A 807 11.19 -24.94 20.94
CA PRO A 807 10.89 -25.71 22.15
C PRO A 807 10.75 -24.85 23.41
N HIS A 808 11.64 -23.88 23.64
CA HIS A 808 11.52 -22.98 24.80
C HIS A 808 10.24 -22.13 24.71
N ILE A 809 9.93 -21.58 23.53
CA ILE A 809 8.69 -20.82 23.32
C ILE A 809 7.47 -21.70 23.63
N LYS A 810 7.48 -22.97 23.22
CA LYS A 810 6.38 -23.91 23.51
C LYS A 810 6.17 -24.12 25.02
N GLU A 811 7.23 -24.17 25.80
CA GLU A 811 7.17 -24.28 27.27
C GLU A 811 6.60 -23.00 27.89
N ASP A 812 7.09 -21.83 27.49
CA ASP A 812 6.59 -20.53 27.95
C ASP A 812 5.08 -20.36 27.65
N LEU A 813 4.64 -20.73 26.45
CA LEU A 813 3.21 -20.65 26.08
C LEU A 813 2.35 -21.56 26.95
N ARG A 814 2.84 -22.76 27.31
CA ARG A 814 2.16 -23.66 28.24
C ARG A 814 2.09 -23.08 29.63
N GLU A 815 3.19 -22.52 30.13
CA GLU A 815 3.26 -21.90 31.46
C GLU A 815 2.34 -20.68 31.59
N LEU A 816 2.19 -19.91 30.51
CA LEU A 816 1.36 -18.71 30.45
C LEU A 816 -0.11 -19.00 30.10
N GLY A 817 -0.47 -20.22 29.71
CA GLY A 817 -1.83 -20.57 29.27
C GLY A 817 -2.24 -19.83 27.99
N LEU A 818 -1.35 -19.79 27.01
CA LEU A 818 -1.54 -19.08 25.73
C LEU A 818 -1.71 -20.06 24.56
N ILE A 819 -2.70 -19.76 23.71
CA ILE A 819 -2.96 -20.52 22.47
C ILE A 819 -2.13 -19.92 21.34
N PHE A 820 -1.29 -20.73 20.70
CA PHE A 820 -0.51 -20.32 19.53
C PHE A 820 -1.37 -20.29 18.26
N LEU A 821 -1.34 -19.18 17.50
CA LEU A 821 -2.10 -19.03 16.26
C LEU A 821 -1.27 -19.25 15.00
N GLY A 822 -0.01 -18.82 15.01
CA GLY A 822 0.89 -18.94 13.87
C GLY A 822 1.96 -17.85 13.78
N PHE A 823 2.94 -18.06 12.90
CA PHE A 823 4.02 -17.12 12.62
C PHE A 823 3.63 -16.06 11.57
N SER A 824 4.10 -14.84 11.76
CA SER A 824 4.02 -13.75 10.78
C SER A 824 5.18 -13.84 9.78
N ILE A 825 5.14 -14.85 8.91
CA ILE A 825 6.20 -15.14 7.92
C ILE A 825 5.68 -15.02 6.48
N GLY A 826 6.58 -14.91 5.49
CA GLY A 826 6.24 -14.75 4.09
C GLY A 826 5.53 -15.98 3.50
N GLN A 827 4.65 -15.75 2.52
CA GLN A 827 3.80 -16.79 1.92
C GLN A 827 4.61 -17.91 1.24
N SER A 828 5.79 -17.59 0.70
CA SER A 828 6.70 -18.59 0.11
C SER A 828 7.13 -19.63 1.17
N THR A 829 7.61 -19.18 2.33
CA THR A 829 8.01 -20.06 3.43
C THR A 829 6.83 -20.85 3.98
N VAL A 830 5.66 -20.21 4.13
CA VAL A 830 4.41 -20.88 4.50
C VAL A 830 4.08 -22.02 3.52
N ASN A 831 4.23 -21.80 2.21
CA ASN A 831 3.97 -22.81 1.20
C ASN A 831 5.01 -23.95 1.23
N GLN A 832 6.28 -23.65 1.51
CA GLN A 832 7.32 -24.67 1.70
C GLN A 832 7.03 -25.54 2.93
N TYR A 833 6.64 -24.92 4.05
CA TYR A 833 6.21 -25.63 5.25
C TYR A 833 5.03 -26.56 4.98
N ARG A 834 3.97 -26.09 4.30
CA ARG A 834 2.80 -26.92 3.94
C ARG A 834 3.17 -28.13 3.07
N ARG A 835 4.15 -27.98 2.16
CA ARG A 835 4.63 -29.11 1.35
C ARG A 835 5.40 -30.12 2.21
N ARG A 836 6.13 -29.65 3.22
CA ARG A 836 6.92 -30.48 4.12
C ARG A 836 6.08 -31.22 5.16
N PHE A 837 4.99 -30.61 5.63
CA PHE A 837 4.08 -31.11 6.65
C PHE A 837 2.61 -30.92 6.23
N PRO A 838 2.11 -31.64 5.20
CA PRO A 838 0.74 -31.47 4.69
C PRO A 838 -0.34 -31.79 5.72
N GLU A 839 -0.01 -32.54 6.76
CA GLU A 839 -0.89 -32.92 7.86
C GLU A 839 -1.00 -31.84 8.95
N ASP A 840 -0.12 -30.83 9.00
CA ASP A 840 -0.27 -29.64 9.85
C ASP A 840 -1.01 -28.51 9.12
N VAL A 841 -2.29 -28.74 8.81
CA VAL A 841 -3.11 -27.75 8.08
C VAL A 841 -3.17 -26.39 8.81
N PRO A 842 -3.34 -26.33 10.15
CA PRO A 842 -3.32 -25.08 10.91
C PRO A 842 -1.95 -24.39 11.01
N GLN A 843 -0.85 -25.14 10.90
CA GLN A 843 0.52 -24.66 11.06
C GLN A 843 0.85 -24.20 12.48
N THR A 844 0.22 -24.85 13.47
CA THR A 844 0.33 -24.47 14.88
C THR A 844 1.27 -25.38 15.67
N ASP A 845 1.87 -26.40 15.04
CA ASP A 845 2.78 -27.33 15.72
C ASP A 845 4.22 -26.78 15.78
N LEU A 846 4.62 -26.29 16.95
CA LEU A 846 5.96 -25.75 17.18
C LEU A 846 7.09 -26.78 17.05
N ASP A 847 6.82 -28.09 17.25
CA ASP A 847 7.85 -29.12 17.08
C ASP A 847 8.16 -29.32 15.59
N ARG A 848 7.13 -29.27 14.73
CA ARG A 848 7.29 -29.35 13.27
C ARG A 848 7.95 -28.11 12.71
N TRP A 849 7.59 -26.92 13.20
CA TRP A 849 8.31 -25.69 12.86
C TRP A 849 9.77 -25.74 13.31
N HIS A 850 10.07 -26.35 14.45
CA HIS A 850 11.45 -26.54 14.89
C HIS A 850 12.24 -27.44 13.93
N ILE A 851 11.66 -28.58 13.52
CA ILE A 851 12.26 -29.44 12.50
C ILE A 851 12.48 -28.64 11.21
N PHE A 852 11.47 -27.89 10.75
CA PHE A 852 11.58 -27.07 9.54
C PHE A 852 12.71 -26.03 9.62
N GLU A 853 12.84 -25.31 10.74
CA GLU A 853 13.90 -24.33 10.96
C GLU A 853 15.29 -24.99 11.01
N THR A 854 15.41 -26.18 11.63
CA THR A 854 16.69 -26.90 11.62
C THR A 854 17.12 -27.36 10.23
N GLU A 855 16.15 -27.71 9.36
CA GLU A 855 16.39 -28.03 7.95
C GLU A 855 16.64 -26.76 7.11
N ASN A 856 16.13 -25.60 7.55
CA ASN A 856 16.16 -24.32 6.83
C ASN A 856 16.50 -23.15 7.79
N PRO A 857 17.78 -22.98 8.20
CA PRO A 857 18.16 -22.05 9.27
C PRO A 857 17.79 -20.58 9.04
N ASP A 858 17.60 -20.16 7.79
CA ASP A 858 17.22 -18.80 7.42
C ASP A 858 15.70 -18.54 7.50
N THR A 859 14.90 -19.52 7.98
CA THR A 859 13.42 -19.44 8.01
C THR A 859 12.93 -18.14 8.65
N PHE A 860 13.45 -17.76 9.81
CA PHE A 860 12.96 -16.62 10.60
C PHE A 860 13.83 -15.36 10.51
N ASN A 861 14.89 -15.38 9.68
CA ASN A 861 15.89 -14.32 9.49
C ASN A 861 16.60 -13.83 10.77
N THR A 862 15.90 -13.20 11.71
CA THR A 862 16.44 -12.63 12.96
C THR A 862 15.63 -13.01 14.20
N MET A 863 14.30 -13.08 14.10
CA MET A 863 13.41 -13.28 15.25
C MET A 863 12.15 -14.05 14.89
N TYR A 864 11.62 -14.77 15.86
CA TYR A 864 10.28 -15.35 15.81
C TYR A 864 9.26 -14.23 16.04
N LEU A 865 8.40 -13.99 15.06
CA LEU A 865 7.28 -13.05 15.16
C LEU A 865 5.97 -13.82 15.03
N PHE A 866 5.17 -13.87 16.08
CA PHE A 866 3.99 -14.74 16.11
C PHE A 866 2.81 -14.15 16.88
N TRP A 867 1.63 -14.74 16.66
CA TRP A 867 0.39 -14.38 17.32
C TRP A 867 -0.06 -15.46 18.29
N VAL A 868 -0.60 -15.02 19.42
CA VAL A 868 -1.18 -15.87 20.47
C VAL A 868 -2.49 -15.30 20.99
N GLN A 869 -3.32 -16.15 21.58
CA GLN A 869 -4.55 -15.76 22.26
C GLN A 869 -4.51 -16.19 23.73
N LYS A 870 -4.96 -15.32 24.63
CA LYS A 870 -5.23 -15.67 26.03
C LYS A 870 -6.56 -16.39 26.14
N GLU A 871 -6.59 -17.53 26.83
CA GLU A 871 -7.83 -18.28 27.05
C GLU A 871 -8.91 -17.39 27.69
N ALA A 872 -10.16 -17.55 27.26
CA ALA A 872 -11.28 -16.96 27.96
C ALA A 872 -11.45 -17.66 29.32
N ALA A 873 -11.82 -16.91 30.36
CA ALA A 873 -12.20 -17.55 31.62
C ALA A 873 -13.39 -18.47 31.35
N ALA A 874 -13.31 -19.74 31.79
CA ALA A 874 -14.45 -20.65 31.73
C ALA A 874 -15.64 -20.00 32.44
N ALA A 875 -16.71 -19.75 31.69
CA ALA A 875 -17.93 -19.12 32.18
C ALA A 875 -18.68 -20.00 33.19
#